data_AF-A0A9D7B6K0-F1
#
_entry.id   AF-A0A9D7B6K0-F1
#
_cell.length_a   1.000
_cell.length_b   1.000
_cell.length_c   1.000
_cell.angle_alpha   90.00
_cell.angle_beta   90.00
_cell.angle_gamma   90.00
#
_symmetry.space_group_name_H-M   'P 1'
#
loop_
_entity.id
_entity.type
_entity.pdbx_description
1 polymer ?
#
loop_
_entity_poly.entity_id
_entity_poly.type
_entity_poly.pdbx_seq_one_letter_code
_entity_poly.pdbx_strand_id
1 'polypeptide(L)'
;MRYRPIVLLGGLVCTILLRAQEHSGVIASYLRDHGAKLGLTAADAQQWRIADHPSSSAPGVSIIHVVQTVNGLDVHNAMGTFALRDGRVLHFADRFVRDAASKAGPVEPAISPVQALRAAASALDMRLSEEPVVLRELHRGILELSPSGIAHDPIRAALLYQPMEDGAVRLAWDLTIRSVSGPNWWHLAVDAGNGAMLRLNDYTVQCQFPSEEHAHGVSGPALCEAAVPEALPGSAGYHVFASPIESPNHGARTLVVDPADPVASPFGWHDVDGVEGAEFTTTRGNNVRAYEDADDNDQPGYSPEGGPALSFDFPLNLGVAPDGNQDAAITNLFFWNNLMHDVWQRYGFDEQSGNFQQTNYSGTGEGTDHVLAEAQDGGGTNNANFASPPDGDNGRMQMYNWTAASPDRDGSFDNGVVAHEYGHGISIRLSGGASNSDCLSNDEQMGEGWSDWFGLMLTMQPGAQPADGRGIATYASGQPISGIGIRPARYSTAFAVNNYTYGATNNSSLSEPHGVGFVWATMLWDLTWALIAEHGFDPDLYTGTGGNNIAMQLVIEALKLQPCSPGFVDGRDAILAADELLYAGANKCLIWQAFATRGLGYSASQGSSNSRFDQTEAFDLPNICLTATTPPTAGFSLELLSACDGTVQFSDASTDIPQAWAWDFGDGNTSAEQNPTHTYATSGTFTVTLTASNNIGSDVQTQQVIIDLPQAPTADDITVCSGSTGTLTAAAANEAVWYDAQEAVLGSGSPFTTPVLNSTSTFFVRNEIASAPVNVGPLNGSIGTGGQHGNAFIGTVNFTAFQPLTIVSAWVEAATAGQRTFNLWNGLNGTNGAPIQTIVVNVPVGQGRIDLGFYVPAPGVYSIGGNNMNLYRNNAGASYPYIVPGLISLTGSSSTTGPDFYYYLYDLEVVADPCRSPAVEVTAFVVPGANFSFVANGNTLTFTEASGGATTWFWDFGDGTTSTDQNPVHTYAGGGPYTITLTVNSGACSSAQTWDVGVGVEEAGLPNAFLIVPNPASDLLSIVFDAAVPSGASIELVDASGRRVLTRRVNQGVERVDLDLSGVASGAYHVGVRTEQGTRKRLVVVSR
;
A
#
# COMPACT_ATOMS: atom_id res chain seq x y z
N MET A 1 58.72 19.94 -0.44
CA MET A 1 58.58 19.49 -1.84
C MET A 1 58.74 17.98 -1.95
N ARG A 2 57.62 17.25 -1.99
CA ARG A 2 57.48 15.94 -2.64
C ARG A 2 56.01 15.79 -3.04
N TYR A 3 55.74 15.81 -4.35
CA TYR A 3 54.43 15.57 -4.93
C TYR A 3 54.01 14.10 -4.70
N ARG A 4 52.76 13.87 -4.28
CA ARG A 4 52.05 12.58 -4.41
C ARG A 4 50.79 12.81 -5.25
N PRO A 5 50.41 11.88 -6.15
CA PRO A 5 49.43 12.14 -7.19
C PRO A 5 47.99 11.94 -6.70
N ILE A 6 47.11 12.78 -7.22
CA ILE A 6 45.65 12.68 -7.17
C ILE A 6 45.23 11.49 -8.05
N VAL A 7 44.73 10.40 -7.45
CA VAL A 7 43.96 9.34 -8.14
C VAL A 7 42.91 8.80 -7.16
N LEU A 8 41.69 8.58 -7.68
CA LEU A 8 40.47 8.02 -7.08
C LEU A 8 39.46 9.00 -6.44
N LEU A 9 38.75 9.76 -7.30
CA LEU A 9 37.39 10.26 -7.00
C LEU A 9 36.30 9.57 -7.85
N GLY A 10 36.67 8.68 -8.78
CA GLY A 10 35.73 8.00 -9.70
C GLY A 10 35.19 6.64 -9.23
N GLY A 11 35.74 6.06 -8.17
CA GLY A 11 35.34 4.73 -7.67
C GLY A 11 34.16 4.76 -6.69
N LEU A 12 34.09 5.78 -5.82
CA LEU A 12 33.11 5.87 -4.73
C LEU A 12 31.70 6.21 -5.23
N VAL A 13 31.59 7.10 -6.23
CA VAL A 13 30.31 7.52 -6.81
C VAL A 13 29.64 6.38 -7.60
N CYS A 14 30.43 5.49 -8.21
CA CYS A 14 29.91 4.37 -8.97
C CYS A 14 29.32 3.27 -8.05
N THR A 15 29.94 2.99 -6.90
CA THR A 15 29.47 1.97 -5.94
C THR A 15 28.20 2.36 -5.19
N ILE A 16 28.00 3.66 -4.89
CA ILE A 16 26.80 4.15 -4.20
C ILE A 16 25.58 4.11 -5.13
N LEU A 17 25.74 4.53 -6.39
CA LEU A 17 24.68 4.45 -7.41
C LEU A 17 24.27 3.00 -7.71
N LEU A 18 25.23 2.06 -7.75
CA LEU A 18 24.96 0.63 -7.93
C LEU A 18 24.14 0.03 -6.78
N ARG A 19 24.45 0.38 -5.52
CA ARG A 19 23.72 -0.13 -4.34
C ARG A 19 22.32 0.47 -4.18
N ALA A 20 22.16 1.77 -4.42
CA ALA A 20 20.83 2.41 -4.37
C ALA A 20 19.88 1.84 -5.44
N GLN A 21 20.42 1.50 -6.62
CA GLN A 21 19.67 0.87 -7.70
C GLN A 21 19.33 -0.61 -7.39
N GLU A 22 20.20 -1.30 -6.64
CA GLU A 22 19.97 -2.66 -6.15
C GLU A 22 18.84 -2.70 -5.10
N HIS A 23 18.89 -1.87 -4.05
CA HIS A 23 17.85 -1.83 -3.01
C HIS A 23 16.47 -1.46 -3.58
N SER A 24 16.41 -0.47 -4.46
CA SER A 24 15.16 -0.05 -5.10
C SER A 24 14.51 -1.19 -5.89
N GLY A 25 15.32 -2.01 -6.58
CA GLY A 25 14.82 -3.16 -7.33
C GLY A 25 14.22 -4.25 -6.43
N VAL A 26 14.86 -4.54 -5.29
CA VAL A 26 14.37 -5.51 -4.29
C VAL A 26 13.05 -5.04 -3.68
N ILE A 27 12.98 -3.78 -3.24
CA ILE A 27 11.76 -3.18 -2.66
C ILE A 27 10.62 -3.18 -3.69
N ALA A 28 10.90 -2.77 -4.94
CA ALA A 28 9.90 -2.76 -6.01
C ALA A 28 9.36 -4.16 -6.33
N SER A 29 10.20 -5.21 -6.27
CA SER A 29 9.71 -6.58 -6.43
C SER A 29 8.86 -6.99 -5.25
N TYR A 30 9.33 -6.77 -4.03
CA TYR A 30 8.59 -7.14 -2.83
C TYR A 30 7.19 -6.53 -2.80
N LEU A 31 7.08 -5.20 -3.01
CA LEU A 31 5.79 -4.50 -3.02
C LEU A 31 4.88 -4.93 -4.17
N ARG A 32 5.43 -5.28 -5.33
CA ARG A 32 4.64 -5.80 -6.46
C ARG A 32 4.12 -7.21 -6.17
N ASP A 33 4.94 -8.06 -5.60
CA ASP A 33 4.63 -9.48 -5.39
C ASP A 33 3.72 -9.69 -4.16
N HIS A 34 3.79 -8.80 -3.16
CA HIS A 34 3.04 -8.89 -1.90
C HIS A 34 1.98 -7.81 -1.74
N GLY A 35 1.98 -6.76 -2.57
CA GLY A 35 1.13 -5.57 -2.41
C GLY A 35 -0.36 -5.89 -2.31
N ALA A 36 -0.86 -6.83 -3.12
CA ALA A 36 -2.26 -7.24 -3.06
C ALA A 36 -2.65 -7.84 -1.70
N LYS A 37 -1.76 -8.63 -1.08
CA LYS A 37 -1.98 -9.19 0.27
C LYS A 37 -1.90 -8.12 1.36
N LEU A 38 -1.14 -7.05 1.11
CA LEU A 38 -0.99 -5.89 2.01
C LEU A 38 -2.11 -4.84 1.82
N GLY A 39 -3.07 -5.09 0.92
CA GLY A 39 -4.15 -4.16 0.58
C GLY A 39 -3.68 -2.94 -0.24
N LEU A 40 -2.51 -3.01 -0.86
CA LEU A 40 -1.94 -1.95 -1.70
C LEU A 40 -2.43 -2.09 -3.14
N THR A 41 -2.72 -0.96 -3.78
CA THR A 41 -2.97 -0.93 -5.22
C THR A 41 -1.65 -1.03 -6.00
N ALA A 42 -1.75 -1.31 -7.31
CA ALA A 42 -0.58 -1.27 -8.18
C ALA A 42 0.08 0.12 -8.21
N ALA A 43 -0.67 1.20 -8.02
CA ALA A 43 -0.14 2.55 -7.92
C ALA A 43 0.65 2.73 -6.61
N ASP A 44 0.09 2.32 -5.46
CA ASP A 44 0.77 2.41 -4.17
C ASP A 44 2.10 1.63 -4.18
N ALA A 45 2.12 0.45 -4.81
CA ALA A 45 3.31 -0.38 -4.92
C ALA A 45 4.42 0.21 -5.84
N GLN A 46 4.09 1.20 -6.67
CA GLN A 46 5.01 1.79 -7.66
C GLN A 46 5.38 3.25 -7.36
N GLN A 47 4.56 3.97 -6.61
CA GLN A 47 4.72 5.39 -6.36
C GLN A 47 5.32 5.62 -4.96
N TRP A 48 6.64 5.56 -4.87
CA TRP A 48 7.39 5.82 -3.65
C TRP A 48 8.82 6.24 -3.99
N ARG A 49 9.54 6.77 -2.99
CA ARG A 49 10.97 7.05 -3.08
C ARG A 49 11.68 6.68 -1.78
N ILE A 50 12.98 6.42 -1.84
CA ILE A 50 13.80 6.30 -0.63
C ILE A 50 13.83 7.65 0.08
N ALA A 51 13.51 7.64 1.37
CA ALA A 51 13.62 8.79 2.26
C ALA A 51 14.98 8.76 2.95
N ASP A 52 15.27 7.67 3.67
CA ASP A 52 16.45 7.52 4.52
C ASP A 52 17.05 6.11 4.42
N HIS A 53 18.32 6.01 4.80
CA HIS A 53 19.06 4.75 4.88
C HIS A 53 19.92 4.76 6.16
N PRO A 54 19.31 4.62 7.35
CA PRO A 54 20.07 4.57 8.60
C PRO A 54 21.00 3.35 8.62
N SER A 55 22.08 3.45 9.40
CA SER A 55 22.97 2.32 9.64
C SER A 55 22.23 1.22 10.43
N SER A 56 22.65 -0.03 10.24
CA SER A 56 22.19 -1.17 11.07
C SER A 56 23.37 -1.74 11.83
N SER A 57 23.15 -2.07 13.09
CA SER A 57 24.17 -2.77 13.88
C SER A 57 24.24 -4.26 13.55
N ALA A 58 23.23 -4.79 12.82
CA ALA A 58 23.20 -6.17 12.37
C ALA A 58 24.11 -6.36 11.14
N PRO A 59 25.05 -7.34 11.17
CA PRO A 59 25.97 -7.56 10.06
C PRO A 59 25.27 -7.80 8.72
N GLY A 60 25.67 -7.04 7.69
CA GLY A 60 25.17 -7.20 6.32
C GLY A 60 23.71 -6.80 6.11
N VAL A 61 23.08 -6.12 7.07
CA VAL A 61 21.71 -5.61 6.94
C VAL A 61 21.74 -4.15 6.49
N SER A 62 20.82 -3.79 5.61
CA SER A 62 20.52 -2.40 5.26
C SER A 62 19.08 -2.09 5.67
N ILE A 63 18.89 -1.08 6.52
CA ILE A 63 17.56 -0.55 6.85
C ILE A 63 17.25 0.60 5.88
N ILE A 64 16.13 0.52 5.19
CA ILE A 64 15.70 1.50 4.19
C ILE A 64 14.31 2.00 4.56
N HIS A 65 14.19 3.31 4.70
CA HIS A 65 12.89 3.97 4.81
C HIS A 65 12.49 4.53 3.45
N VAL A 66 11.25 4.28 3.05
CA VAL A 66 10.65 4.84 1.84
C VAL A 66 9.43 5.66 2.22
N VAL A 67 9.15 6.70 1.44
CA VAL A 67 7.93 7.50 1.55
C VAL A 67 7.08 7.28 0.31
N GLN A 68 5.79 7.04 0.51
CA GLN A 68 4.80 6.96 -0.56
C GLN A 68 4.67 8.32 -1.23
N THR A 69 4.52 8.30 -2.55
CA THR A 69 4.33 9.51 -3.35
C THR A 69 3.05 9.40 -4.16
N VAL A 70 2.43 10.53 -4.49
CA VAL A 70 1.36 10.61 -5.48
C VAL A 70 1.68 11.78 -6.38
N ASN A 71 1.62 11.58 -7.70
CA ASN A 71 1.99 12.61 -8.70
C ASN A 71 3.40 13.21 -8.50
N GLY A 72 4.31 12.46 -7.87
CA GLY A 72 5.67 12.92 -7.55
C GLY A 72 5.79 13.79 -6.29
N LEU A 73 4.70 14.02 -5.56
CA LEU A 73 4.71 14.66 -4.24
C LEU A 73 4.64 13.62 -3.13
N ASP A 74 5.30 13.87 -2.02
CA ASP A 74 5.28 12.97 -0.87
C ASP A 74 3.89 12.96 -0.22
N VAL A 75 3.50 11.81 0.31
CA VAL A 75 2.35 11.67 1.18
C VAL A 75 2.85 11.65 2.62
N HIS A 76 2.46 12.65 3.41
CA HIS A 76 2.94 12.87 4.77
C HIS A 76 2.74 11.63 5.66
N ASN A 77 3.81 11.21 6.36
CA ASN A 77 3.90 10.02 7.22
C ASN A 77 3.49 8.67 6.60
N ALA A 78 3.21 8.63 5.29
CA ALA A 78 2.90 7.40 4.59
C ALA A 78 4.19 6.66 4.20
N MET A 79 4.84 6.04 5.19
CA MET A 79 6.18 5.48 5.05
C MET A 79 6.19 3.96 5.11
N GLY A 80 7.23 3.35 4.53
CA GLY A 80 7.54 1.93 4.63
C GLY A 80 8.97 1.73 5.12
N THR A 81 9.16 0.81 6.07
CA THR A 81 10.46 0.45 6.65
C THR A 81 10.83 -0.95 6.21
N PHE A 82 12.03 -1.11 5.64
CA PHE A 82 12.55 -2.38 5.13
C PHE A 82 13.88 -2.72 5.77
N ALA A 83 14.06 -3.96 6.24
CA ALA A 83 15.39 -4.51 6.53
C ALA A 83 15.78 -5.50 5.42
N LEU A 84 16.91 -5.27 4.77
CA LEU A 84 17.36 -6.03 3.61
C LEU A 84 18.67 -6.76 3.88
N ARG A 85 18.80 -8.01 3.43
CA ARG A 85 20.06 -8.77 3.42
C ARG A 85 20.10 -9.69 2.20
N ASP A 86 21.23 -9.72 1.49
CA ASP A 86 21.47 -10.61 0.33
C ASP A 86 20.34 -10.61 -0.73
N GLY A 87 19.81 -9.42 -1.05
CA GLY A 87 18.74 -9.26 -2.04
C GLY A 87 17.35 -9.71 -1.58
N ARG A 88 17.14 -9.90 -0.28
CA ARG A 88 15.86 -10.32 0.33
C ARG A 88 15.39 -9.31 1.37
N VAL A 89 14.07 -9.19 1.50
CA VAL A 89 13.43 -8.46 2.61
C VAL A 89 13.32 -9.40 3.81
N LEU A 90 13.94 -9.02 4.92
CA LEU A 90 13.86 -9.75 6.20
C LEU A 90 12.75 -9.22 7.10
N HIS A 91 12.49 -7.91 7.03
CA HIS A 91 11.47 -7.22 7.80
C HIS A 91 10.80 -6.15 6.92
N PHE A 92 9.50 -5.98 7.11
CA PHE A 92 8.71 -4.92 6.48
C PHE A 92 7.63 -4.44 7.44
N ALA A 93 7.54 -3.13 7.64
CA ALA A 93 6.46 -2.46 8.37
C ALA A 93 6.07 -1.17 7.63
N ASP A 94 4.79 -0.78 7.64
CA ASP A 94 4.35 0.37 6.86
C ASP A 94 3.17 1.16 7.47
N ARG A 95 3.03 2.39 6.97
CA ARG A 95 1.87 3.29 7.10
C ARG A 95 1.42 3.85 5.76
N PHE A 96 1.62 3.11 4.66
CA PHE A 96 1.15 3.57 3.37
C PHE A 96 -0.35 3.88 3.40
N VAL A 97 -0.75 4.97 2.77
CA VAL A 97 -2.16 5.23 2.54
C VAL A 97 -2.63 4.30 1.43
N ARG A 98 -3.53 3.39 1.79
CA ARG A 98 -4.11 2.44 0.82
C ARG A 98 -4.92 3.21 -0.22
N ASP A 99 -4.70 2.93 -1.50
CA ASP A 99 -5.35 3.59 -2.65
C ASP A 99 -5.16 5.12 -2.65
N ALA A 100 -3.94 5.59 -2.35
CA ALA A 100 -3.67 7.01 -2.17
C ALA A 100 -3.92 7.83 -3.45
N ALA A 101 -3.56 7.27 -4.61
CA ALA A 101 -3.67 7.95 -5.89
C ALA A 101 -5.13 8.27 -6.28
N SER A 102 -6.10 7.44 -5.89
CA SER A 102 -7.52 7.69 -6.17
C SER A 102 -8.13 8.72 -5.20
N LYS A 103 -7.56 8.83 -3.99
CA LYS A 103 -8.00 9.72 -2.90
C LYS A 103 -7.37 11.11 -2.96
N ALA A 104 -6.32 11.26 -3.75
CA ALA A 104 -5.55 12.49 -3.86
C ALA A 104 -6.31 13.59 -4.62
N GLY A 105 -6.34 14.78 -4.03
CA GLY A 105 -6.79 15.99 -4.72
C GLY A 105 -5.90 16.41 -5.89
N PRO A 106 -6.31 17.43 -6.69
CA PRO A 106 -5.50 17.95 -7.79
C PRO A 106 -4.12 18.42 -7.31
N VAL A 107 -3.10 18.28 -8.15
CA VAL A 107 -1.69 18.61 -7.84
C VAL A 107 -1.36 20.10 -7.92
N GLU A 108 -2.24 20.90 -8.53
CA GLU A 108 -2.03 22.35 -8.69
C GLU A 108 -2.57 23.12 -7.47
N PRO A 109 -1.72 23.82 -6.71
CA PRO A 109 -2.16 24.59 -5.56
C PRO A 109 -2.96 25.83 -5.99
N ALA A 110 -4.12 26.07 -5.35
CA ALA A 110 -4.94 27.25 -5.61
C ALA A 110 -4.43 28.49 -4.87
N ILE A 111 -3.65 28.30 -3.81
CA ILE A 111 -2.97 29.38 -3.06
C ILE A 111 -1.44 29.22 -3.14
N SER A 112 -0.75 30.35 -3.17
CA SER A 112 0.72 30.40 -3.07
C SER A 112 1.21 30.06 -1.66
N PRO A 113 2.49 29.68 -1.49
CA PRO A 113 3.08 29.41 -0.16
C PRO A 113 3.05 30.66 0.75
N VAL A 114 3.15 31.87 0.19
CA VAL A 114 2.99 33.13 0.94
C VAL A 114 1.57 33.28 1.48
N GLN A 115 0.55 32.93 0.68
CA GLN A 115 -0.85 32.95 1.16
C GLN A 115 -1.09 31.88 2.21
N ALA A 116 -0.49 30.69 2.07
CA ALA A 116 -0.55 29.64 3.08
C ALA A 116 0.09 30.10 4.41
N LEU A 117 1.26 30.74 4.36
CA LEU A 117 1.90 31.29 5.56
C LEU A 117 1.06 32.37 6.24
N ARG A 118 0.36 33.23 5.49
CA ARG A 118 -0.60 34.18 6.10
C ARG A 118 -1.75 33.46 6.80
N ALA A 119 -2.26 32.40 6.19
CA ALA A 119 -3.35 31.61 6.79
C ALA A 119 -2.88 30.90 8.07
N ALA A 120 -1.68 30.33 8.06
CA ALA A 120 -1.04 29.74 9.24
C ALA A 120 -0.84 30.76 10.36
N ALA A 121 -0.24 31.92 10.04
CA ALA A 121 -0.03 33.00 11.01
C ALA A 121 -1.35 33.48 11.62
N SER A 122 -2.40 33.62 10.80
CA SER A 122 -3.74 33.97 11.29
C SER A 122 -4.36 32.89 12.18
N ALA A 123 -4.13 31.61 11.88
CA ALA A 123 -4.67 30.49 12.65
C ALA A 123 -3.95 30.30 14.00
N LEU A 124 -2.65 30.64 14.06
CA LEU A 124 -1.83 30.61 15.28
C LEU A 124 -1.85 31.93 16.08
N ASP A 125 -2.66 32.92 15.67
CA ASP A 125 -2.69 34.28 16.26
C ASP A 125 -1.31 34.98 16.26
N MET A 126 -0.47 34.67 15.27
CA MET A 126 0.85 35.27 15.08
C MET A 126 0.77 36.53 14.23
N ARG A 127 1.35 37.63 14.71
CA ARG A 127 1.33 38.91 14.01
C ARG A 127 2.57 39.10 13.14
N LEU A 128 2.37 39.02 11.83
CA LEU A 128 3.39 39.37 10.83
C LEU A 128 3.80 40.85 10.96
N SER A 129 5.10 41.11 11.08
CA SER A 129 5.65 42.48 11.11
C SER A 129 5.89 43.05 9.71
N GLU A 130 6.01 42.17 8.71
CA GLU A 130 6.24 42.48 7.30
C GLU A 130 5.60 41.41 6.40
N GLU A 131 5.35 41.73 5.13
CA GLU A 131 4.77 40.77 4.19
C GLU A 131 5.76 39.64 3.86
N PRO A 132 5.34 38.37 3.94
CA PRO A 132 6.22 37.26 3.58
C PRO A 132 6.59 37.24 2.09
N VAL A 133 7.85 36.93 1.80
CA VAL A 133 8.37 36.78 0.45
C VAL A 133 9.12 35.46 0.31
N VAL A 134 9.12 34.89 -0.90
CA VAL A 134 9.99 33.76 -1.23
C VAL A 134 11.41 34.28 -1.38
N LEU A 135 12.33 33.79 -0.54
CA LEU A 135 13.75 34.16 -0.55
C LEU A 135 14.49 33.37 -1.62
N ARG A 136 14.30 32.06 -1.66
CA ARG A 136 14.89 31.15 -2.65
C ARG A 136 14.15 29.82 -2.70
N GLU A 137 14.40 29.06 -3.77
CA GLU A 137 14.03 27.66 -3.89
C GLU A 137 15.24 26.78 -3.56
N LEU A 138 15.05 25.81 -2.69
CA LEU A 138 16.00 24.77 -2.32
C LEU A 138 15.80 23.54 -3.22
N HIS A 139 16.49 22.43 -2.91
CA HIS A 139 16.31 21.18 -3.65
C HIS A 139 14.90 20.59 -3.41
N ARG A 140 14.40 19.81 -4.39
CA ARG A 140 13.10 19.10 -4.33
C ARG A 140 11.87 20.00 -4.18
N GLY A 141 11.93 21.26 -4.62
CA GLY A 141 10.78 22.16 -4.62
C GLY A 141 10.42 22.74 -3.24
N ILE A 142 11.31 22.59 -2.25
CA ILE A 142 11.20 23.28 -0.96
C ILE A 142 11.54 24.75 -1.16
N LEU A 143 10.73 25.64 -0.60
CA LEU A 143 10.89 27.09 -0.68
C LEU A 143 11.29 27.63 0.69
N GLU A 144 12.21 28.59 0.73
CA GLU A 144 12.45 29.40 1.92
C GLU A 144 11.66 30.70 1.82
N LEU A 145 10.83 30.95 2.82
CA LEU A 145 10.09 32.20 3.01
C LEU A 145 10.78 33.07 4.05
N SER A 146 10.59 34.38 3.97
CA SER A 146 11.11 35.31 4.97
C SER A 146 10.52 35.02 6.37
N PRO A 147 11.28 35.20 7.46
CA PRO A 147 10.81 34.96 8.82
C PRO A 147 9.63 35.88 9.24
N SER A 148 9.56 37.07 8.63
CA SER A 148 8.43 38.00 8.72
C SER A 148 7.98 38.39 10.14
N GLY A 149 8.92 38.35 11.08
CA GLY A 149 8.73 38.71 12.48
C GLY A 149 7.96 37.69 13.31
N ILE A 150 7.74 36.48 12.78
CA ILE A 150 7.08 35.38 13.51
C ILE A 150 7.99 34.16 13.71
N ALA A 151 9.09 34.07 12.95
CA ALA A 151 10.08 33.01 13.08
C ALA A 151 11.49 33.54 13.34
N HIS A 152 12.32 32.75 14.03
CA HIS A 152 13.75 33.05 14.21
C HIS A 152 14.56 32.89 12.92
N ASP A 153 14.15 31.98 12.02
CA ASP A 153 14.86 31.63 10.78
C ASP A 153 13.93 31.69 9.56
N PRO A 154 14.47 31.63 8.33
CA PRO A 154 13.67 31.42 7.13
C PRO A 154 12.73 30.22 7.27
N ILE A 155 11.46 30.42 6.89
CA ILE A 155 10.40 29.42 7.03
C ILE A 155 10.44 28.49 5.82
N ARG A 156 10.62 27.19 6.05
CA ARG A 156 10.58 26.18 4.98
C ARG A 156 9.12 25.89 4.60
N ALA A 157 8.85 25.86 3.29
CA ALA A 157 7.55 25.56 2.72
C ALA A 157 7.68 24.49 1.61
N ALA A 158 6.98 23.37 1.76
CA ALA A 158 6.95 22.29 0.78
C ALA A 158 5.53 21.96 0.36
N LEU A 159 5.32 21.55 -0.89
CA LEU A 159 4.03 21.06 -1.35
C LEU A 159 3.98 19.53 -1.19
N LEU A 160 2.99 19.02 -0.48
CA LEU A 160 2.82 17.59 -0.24
C LEU A 160 1.34 17.19 -0.17
N TYR A 161 1.08 15.89 0.00
CA TYR A 161 -0.24 15.34 0.26
C TYR A 161 -0.41 14.98 1.74
N GLN A 162 -1.41 15.56 2.39
CA GLN A 162 -1.79 15.30 3.79
C GLN A 162 -2.92 14.26 3.85
N PRO A 163 -2.68 13.07 4.44
CA PRO A 163 -3.75 12.14 4.77
C PRO A 163 -4.67 12.71 5.86
N MET A 164 -5.97 12.46 5.72
CA MET A 164 -7.01 12.90 6.66
C MET A 164 -7.73 11.69 7.26
N GLU A 165 -8.32 11.87 8.45
CA GLU A 165 -9.10 10.82 9.13
C GLU A 165 -10.31 10.33 8.33
N ASP A 166 -10.90 11.20 7.50
CA ASP A 166 -12.00 10.85 6.59
C ASP A 166 -11.54 9.98 5.39
N GLY A 167 -10.25 9.66 5.32
CA GLY A 167 -9.61 8.89 4.27
C GLY A 167 -9.24 9.72 3.04
N ALA A 168 -9.51 11.02 3.01
CA ALA A 168 -9.09 11.90 1.92
C ALA A 168 -7.57 12.16 1.97
N VAL A 169 -6.98 12.44 0.81
CA VAL A 169 -5.57 12.83 0.68
C VAL A 169 -5.52 14.23 0.05
N ARG A 170 -5.26 15.25 0.87
CA ARG A 170 -5.42 16.66 0.49
C ARG A 170 -4.09 17.29 0.14
N LEU A 171 -4.03 18.04 -0.96
CA LEU A 171 -2.83 18.82 -1.31
C LEU A 171 -2.65 19.92 -0.27
N ALA A 172 -1.45 20.05 0.30
CA ALA A 172 -1.15 20.98 1.37
C ALA A 172 0.22 21.63 1.22
N TRP A 173 0.31 22.88 1.67
CA TRP A 173 1.57 23.53 1.99
C TRP A 173 1.99 23.15 3.40
N ASP A 174 3.08 22.41 3.49
CA ASP A 174 3.76 22.04 4.72
C ASP A 174 4.73 23.15 5.13
N LEU A 175 4.58 23.68 6.33
CA LEU A 175 5.31 24.84 6.83
C LEU A 175 5.99 24.51 8.15
N THR A 176 7.24 24.96 8.30
CA THR A 176 8.00 24.86 9.56
C THR A 176 8.30 26.24 10.12
N ILE A 177 7.82 26.55 11.33
CA ILE A 177 7.92 27.88 11.96
C ILE A 177 8.53 27.73 13.37
N ARG A 178 9.81 28.09 13.53
CA ARG A 178 10.43 28.25 14.84
C ARG A 178 9.99 29.58 15.46
N SER A 179 8.98 29.53 16.33
CA SER A 179 8.26 30.70 16.85
C SER A 179 9.20 31.67 17.59
N VAL A 180 9.03 32.98 17.36
CA VAL A 180 9.69 34.02 18.18
C VAL A 180 8.97 34.33 19.49
N SER A 181 7.81 33.70 19.69
CA SER A 181 7.00 33.85 20.89
C SER A 181 6.79 32.49 21.52
N GLY A 182 7.63 32.18 22.51
CA GLY A 182 7.61 30.93 23.26
C GLY A 182 8.34 29.76 22.58
N PRO A 183 8.45 28.62 23.27
CA PRO A 183 9.34 27.51 22.91
C PRO A 183 8.90 26.66 21.71
N ASN A 184 7.78 27.00 21.06
CA ASN A 184 7.14 26.13 20.08
C ASN A 184 7.86 26.16 18.73
N TRP A 185 8.11 24.99 18.16
CA TRP A 185 8.62 24.83 16.81
C TRP A 185 7.56 24.13 15.96
N TRP A 186 6.67 24.94 15.40
CA TRP A 186 5.49 24.43 14.70
C TRP A 186 5.84 23.78 13.38
N HIS A 187 5.26 22.61 13.15
CA HIS A 187 5.19 21.95 11.86
C HIS A 187 3.73 21.73 11.48
N LEU A 188 3.28 22.33 10.38
CA LEU A 188 1.86 22.45 10.10
C LEU A 188 1.56 22.33 8.62
N ALA A 189 0.41 21.74 8.31
CA ALA A 189 -0.09 21.60 6.95
C ALA A 189 -1.26 22.56 6.73
N VAL A 190 -1.18 23.39 5.68
CA VAL A 190 -2.25 24.29 5.24
C VAL A 190 -2.80 23.78 3.92
N ASP A 191 -4.11 23.58 3.83
CA ASP A 191 -4.83 23.18 2.61
C ASP A 191 -4.48 24.11 1.45
N ALA A 192 -3.88 23.56 0.40
CA ALA A 192 -3.41 24.33 -0.75
C ALA A 192 -4.56 24.83 -1.65
N GLY A 193 -5.79 24.38 -1.41
CA GLY A 193 -6.99 24.81 -2.11
C GLY A 193 -7.69 26.01 -1.45
N ASN A 194 -7.74 26.06 -0.12
CA ASN A 194 -8.56 27.02 0.61
C ASN A 194 -7.88 27.74 1.79
N GLY A 195 -6.68 27.32 2.21
CA GLY A 195 -5.95 27.92 3.31
C GLY A 195 -6.36 27.45 4.71
N ALA A 196 -7.20 26.42 4.85
CA ALA A 196 -7.54 25.84 6.14
C ALA A 196 -6.34 25.09 6.73
N MET A 197 -6.16 25.18 8.05
CA MET A 197 -5.19 24.36 8.76
C MET A 197 -5.68 22.91 8.80
N LEU A 198 -4.86 21.98 8.31
CA LEU A 198 -5.16 20.55 8.24
C LEU A 198 -4.45 19.76 9.34
N ARG A 199 -3.24 20.20 9.72
CA ARG A 199 -2.39 19.58 10.73
C ARG A 199 -1.61 20.67 11.46
N LEU A 200 -1.40 20.46 12.75
CA LEU A 200 -0.53 21.27 13.60
C LEU A 200 0.18 20.34 14.58
N ASN A 201 1.48 20.18 14.37
CA ASN A 201 2.40 19.47 15.25
C ASN A 201 3.41 20.47 15.82
N ASP A 202 4.05 20.10 16.93
CA ASP A 202 5.14 20.85 17.53
C ASP A 202 6.36 19.92 17.63
N TYR A 203 7.49 20.32 17.05
CA TYR A 203 8.74 19.58 17.19
C TYR A 203 9.37 19.74 18.57
N THR A 204 8.93 20.74 19.35
CA THR A 204 9.31 20.90 20.75
C THR A 204 8.44 20.00 21.63
N VAL A 205 9.02 18.93 22.16
CA VAL A 205 8.35 18.07 23.13
C VAL A 205 8.52 18.69 24.51
N GLN A 206 7.41 19.08 25.15
CA GLN A 206 7.41 19.75 26.45
C GLN A 206 6.75 18.92 27.53
N CYS A 207 7.35 18.90 28.72
CA CYS A 207 6.80 18.15 29.84
C CYS A 207 5.94 18.98 30.82
N GLN A 208 4.70 19.35 30.47
CA GLN A 208 3.86 20.06 31.46
C GLN A 208 3.47 19.18 32.66
N PHE A 209 4.12 19.42 33.81
CA PHE A 209 3.85 18.71 35.05
C PHE A 209 2.73 19.40 35.87
N PRO A 210 1.72 18.66 36.37
CA PRO A 210 0.72 19.24 37.26
C PRO A 210 1.37 19.68 38.58
N SER A 211 1.20 20.94 38.94
CA SER A 211 1.61 21.47 40.23
C SER A 211 0.57 21.14 41.30
N GLU A 212 0.70 20.01 41.99
CA GLU A 212 0.04 19.84 43.28
C GLU A 212 0.95 20.35 44.41
N GLU A 213 0.53 21.45 45.03
CA GLU A 213 1.13 22.00 46.25
C GLU A 213 1.11 20.97 47.37
N HIS A 214 2.26 20.36 47.66
CA HIS A 214 2.50 19.69 48.95
C HIS A 214 3.75 20.26 49.62
N ALA A 215 3.53 21.27 50.45
CA ALA A 215 4.53 21.81 51.35
C ALA A 215 4.85 20.81 52.47
N HIS A 216 6.06 20.24 52.47
CA HIS A 216 6.65 19.63 53.66
C HIS A 216 8.13 19.96 53.76
N GLY A 217 8.46 20.83 54.70
CA GLY A 217 9.84 21.16 55.05
C GLY A 217 10.51 20.02 55.83
N VAL A 218 11.69 19.61 55.37
CA VAL A 218 12.70 18.96 56.21
C VAL A 218 14.08 19.44 55.77
N SER A 219 14.80 20.03 56.73
CA SER A 219 16.22 20.39 56.64
C SER A 219 17.10 19.13 56.61
N GLY A 220 17.87 18.95 55.53
CA GLY A 220 18.96 17.97 55.41
C GLY A 220 20.34 18.66 55.39
N PRO A 221 21.42 18.00 55.83
CA PRO A 221 22.65 18.66 56.26
C PRO A 221 23.53 19.09 55.07
N ALA A 222 24.20 20.23 55.24
CA ALA A 222 25.30 20.67 54.40
C ALA A 222 26.43 19.62 54.43
N LEU A 223 26.80 19.09 53.26
CA LEU A 223 28.03 18.33 53.09
C LEU A 223 29.13 19.31 52.65
N CYS A 224 30.14 19.49 53.51
CA CYS A 224 31.36 20.18 53.13
C CYS A 224 32.20 19.26 52.23
N GLU A 225 32.53 19.72 51.02
CA GLU A 225 33.46 19.06 50.11
C GLU A 225 34.87 18.97 50.74
N ALA A 226 35.49 17.79 50.62
CA ALA A 226 36.91 17.59 50.86
C ALA A 226 37.68 17.82 49.55
N ALA A 227 38.85 18.45 49.64
CA ALA A 227 39.71 18.76 48.49
C ALA A 227 40.12 17.50 47.70
N VAL A 228 39.97 17.57 46.38
CA VAL A 228 40.29 16.51 45.39
C VAL A 228 41.49 16.98 44.54
N PRO A 229 42.34 16.08 44.01
CA PRO A 229 43.59 16.46 43.34
C PRO A 229 43.37 17.24 42.04
N GLU A 230 44.24 18.21 41.76
CA GLU A 230 44.29 18.94 40.47
C GLU A 230 44.48 17.97 39.29
N ALA A 231 43.78 18.25 38.18
CA ALA A 231 44.01 17.59 36.89
C ALA A 231 45.48 17.74 36.46
N LEU A 232 46.01 16.72 35.78
CA LEU A 232 47.35 16.79 35.19
C LEU A 232 47.37 17.85 34.06
N PRO A 233 48.48 18.58 33.85
CA PRO A 233 48.56 19.56 32.77
C PRO A 233 48.41 18.86 31.40
N GLY A 234 47.32 19.17 30.67
CA GLY A 234 47.09 18.74 29.29
C GLY A 234 45.92 17.79 29.04
N SER A 235 45.12 17.46 30.06
CA SER A 235 43.91 16.61 29.96
C SER A 235 42.65 17.40 30.34
N ALA A 236 41.55 17.26 29.59
CA ALA A 236 40.29 17.94 29.88
C ALA A 236 39.63 17.34 31.14
N GLY A 237 39.17 18.18 32.06
CA GLY A 237 38.60 17.75 33.34
C GLY A 237 37.24 18.38 33.62
N TYR A 238 36.28 17.59 34.10
CA TYR A 238 34.92 18.04 34.39
C TYR A 238 34.48 17.56 35.77
N HIS A 239 34.17 18.48 36.68
CA HIS A 239 33.66 18.13 38.00
C HIS A 239 32.12 18.05 37.94
N VAL A 240 31.57 16.84 37.89
CA VAL A 240 30.15 16.61 37.53
C VAL A 240 29.54 15.45 38.32
N PHE A 241 28.22 15.32 38.28
CA PHE A 241 27.55 14.09 38.73
C PHE A 241 27.67 13.04 37.61
N ALA A 242 28.79 12.30 37.61
CA ALA A 242 29.06 11.31 36.57
C ALA A 242 28.11 10.09 36.68
N SER A 243 27.74 9.51 35.54
CA SER A 243 26.97 8.25 35.50
C SER A 243 27.63 7.18 36.40
N PRO A 244 26.86 6.45 37.24
CA PRO A 244 25.39 6.36 37.25
C PRO A 244 24.70 7.33 38.23
N ILE A 245 25.37 8.37 38.72
CA ILE A 245 24.77 9.32 39.67
C ILE A 245 23.76 10.22 38.94
N GLU A 246 22.47 10.00 39.21
CA GLU A 246 21.36 10.72 38.60
C GLU A 246 21.31 12.20 39.02
N SER A 247 21.57 12.51 40.29
CA SER A 247 21.42 13.88 40.79
C SER A 247 22.11 14.06 42.15
N PRO A 248 22.15 15.28 42.73
CA PRO A 248 22.75 15.51 44.05
C PRO A 248 22.17 14.67 45.19
N ASN A 249 20.94 14.17 45.05
CA ASN A 249 20.32 13.28 46.04
C ASN A 249 20.87 11.85 45.99
N HIS A 250 21.52 11.47 44.90
CA HIS A 250 21.96 10.09 44.63
C HIS A 250 23.45 9.86 44.90
N GLY A 251 24.25 10.93 44.99
CA GLY A 251 25.69 10.81 45.25
C GLY A 251 26.43 12.14 45.14
N ALA A 252 27.74 12.10 45.39
CA ALA A 252 28.62 13.25 45.24
C ALA A 252 29.12 13.40 43.79
N ARG A 253 29.55 14.62 43.43
CA ARG A 253 30.25 14.88 42.17
C ARG A 253 31.63 14.23 42.16
N THR A 254 32.15 14.01 40.97
CA THR A 254 33.49 13.50 40.71
C THR A 254 34.16 14.31 39.60
N LEU A 255 35.47 14.56 39.73
CA LEU A 255 36.28 15.10 38.65
C LEU A 255 36.60 13.98 37.65
N VAL A 256 35.97 14.02 36.48
CA VAL A 256 36.18 13.08 35.37
C VAL A 256 37.18 13.69 34.40
N VAL A 257 38.21 12.93 34.03
CA VAL A 257 39.31 13.38 33.17
C VAL A 257 39.28 12.63 31.85
N ASP A 258 39.40 13.36 30.73
CA ASP A 258 39.35 12.88 29.35
C ASP A 258 38.19 11.89 29.07
N PRO A 259 36.92 12.28 29.33
CA PRO A 259 35.77 11.38 29.20
C PRO A 259 35.34 11.07 27.75
N ALA A 260 35.88 11.79 26.75
CA ALA A 260 35.44 11.66 25.37
C ALA A 260 35.73 10.26 24.82
N ASP A 261 34.72 9.63 24.22
CA ASP A 261 34.91 8.33 23.58
C ASP A 261 35.67 8.50 22.26
N PRO A 262 36.78 7.77 22.04
CA PRO A 262 37.65 8.00 20.88
C PRO A 262 37.07 7.54 19.54
N VAL A 263 35.95 6.81 19.52
CA VAL A 263 35.24 6.47 18.28
C VAL A 263 34.13 7.47 18.02
N ALA A 264 33.40 7.86 19.07
CA ALA A 264 32.28 8.75 18.93
C ALA A 264 32.70 10.21 18.74
N SER A 265 33.63 10.67 19.58
CA SER A 265 34.20 12.00 19.57
C SER A 265 35.73 11.91 19.36
N PRO A 266 36.22 11.52 18.16
CA PRO A 266 37.64 11.24 17.90
C PRO A 266 38.59 12.43 18.09
N PHE A 267 38.05 13.65 18.14
CA PHE A 267 38.79 14.90 18.36
C PHE A 267 38.52 15.52 19.74
N GLY A 268 37.81 14.80 20.62
CA GLY A 268 37.33 15.31 21.90
C GLY A 268 36.09 16.19 21.78
N TRP A 269 35.59 16.69 22.92
CA TRP A 269 34.30 17.40 23.00
C TRP A 269 34.36 18.90 22.70
N HIS A 270 35.55 19.44 22.39
CA HIS A 270 35.77 20.88 22.16
C HIS A 270 36.27 21.21 20.74
N ASP A 271 36.28 20.19 19.88
CA ASP A 271 36.57 20.30 18.45
C ASP A 271 35.26 20.48 17.67
N VAL A 272 35.28 21.22 16.55
CA VAL A 272 34.15 21.30 15.61
C VAL A 272 34.53 21.08 14.15
N ASP A 273 35.82 21.00 13.81
CA ASP A 273 36.28 20.97 12.43
C ASP A 273 37.02 19.68 12.03
N GLY A 274 37.22 18.77 12.98
CA GLY A 274 37.89 17.49 12.78
C GLY A 274 39.40 17.62 12.61
N VAL A 275 39.99 18.67 13.18
CA VAL A 275 41.43 18.91 13.16
C VAL A 275 41.94 18.86 14.60
N GLU A 276 42.89 17.95 14.86
CA GLU A 276 43.47 17.77 16.19
C GLU A 276 43.81 19.10 16.90
N GLY A 277 43.03 19.39 17.95
CA GLY A 277 43.03 20.65 18.66
C GLY A 277 41.65 20.92 19.23
N ALA A 278 41.56 21.80 20.23
CA ALA A 278 40.27 22.33 20.66
C ALA A 278 40.12 23.74 20.10
N GLU A 279 39.04 24.01 19.37
CA GLU A 279 38.72 25.36 18.88
C GLU A 279 38.12 26.20 20.00
N PHE A 280 37.47 25.55 20.96
CA PHE A 280 36.82 26.18 22.09
C PHE A 280 37.45 25.78 23.41
N THR A 281 37.50 26.74 24.33
CA THR A 281 37.85 26.50 25.74
C THR A 281 36.65 26.64 26.65
N THR A 282 35.47 26.90 26.08
CA THR A 282 34.16 26.91 26.76
C THR A 282 33.43 25.60 26.57
N THR A 283 32.27 25.41 27.20
CA THR A 283 31.38 24.25 26.98
C THR A 283 30.75 24.21 25.57
N ARG A 284 31.57 24.04 24.54
CA ARG A 284 31.17 23.96 23.14
C ARG A 284 32.09 23.04 22.35
N GLY A 285 31.49 22.18 21.53
CA GLY A 285 32.20 21.46 20.48
C GLY A 285 31.25 20.78 19.51
N ASN A 286 31.67 19.64 18.96
CA ASN A 286 31.00 19.00 17.83
C ASN A 286 29.57 18.57 18.17
N ASN A 287 29.35 18.03 19.36
CA ASN A 287 28.13 17.33 19.72
C ASN A 287 27.09 18.28 20.34
N VAL A 288 27.57 19.27 21.09
CA VAL A 288 26.74 20.19 21.87
C VAL A 288 27.42 21.53 22.10
N ARG A 289 26.61 22.58 22.17
CA ARG A 289 26.97 23.88 22.73
C ARG A 289 26.07 24.16 23.93
N ALA A 290 26.66 24.18 25.13
CA ALA A 290 25.93 24.45 26.36
C ALA A 290 26.17 25.88 26.88
N TYR A 291 25.11 26.58 27.24
CA TYR A 291 25.13 27.97 27.68
C TYR A 291 23.92 28.30 28.55
N GLU A 292 23.94 29.46 29.19
CA GLU A 292 22.80 30.03 29.91
C GLU A 292 21.91 30.88 29.00
N ASP A 293 20.59 30.80 29.22
CA ASP A 293 19.57 31.62 28.54
C ASP A 293 18.49 32.10 29.53
N ALA A 294 18.87 32.75 30.63
CA ALA A 294 17.91 33.20 31.64
C ALA A 294 17.03 34.36 31.15
N ASP A 295 17.33 34.98 30.00
CA ASP A 295 16.55 36.06 29.42
C ASP A 295 15.56 35.61 28.33
N ASP A 296 15.43 34.30 28.08
CA ASP A 296 14.40 33.68 27.21
C ASP A 296 14.43 34.27 25.80
N ASN A 297 15.64 34.43 25.26
CA ASN A 297 15.82 35.04 23.94
C ASN A 297 16.24 34.01 22.87
N ASP A 298 16.39 32.73 23.25
CA ASP A 298 16.84 31.61 22.43
C ASP A 298 18.20 31.91 21.74
N GLN A 299 19.05 32.73 22.36
CA GLN A 299 20.39 33.05 21.90
C GLN A 299 21.43 32.60 22.92
N PRO A 300 22.63 32.19 22.45
CA PRO A 300 23.72 31.83 23.34
C PRO A 300 24.14 32.96 24.30
N GLY A 301 23.80 32.81 25.58
CA GLY A 301 24.27 33.64 26.68
C GLY A 301 25.62 33.18 27.24
N TYR A 302 25.73 33.08 28.56
CA TYR A 302 27.00 32.76 29.21
C TYR A 302 27.41 31.28 29.07
N SER A 303 28.70 31.01 28.83
CA SER A 303 29.30 29.67 28.93
C SER A 303 30.54 29.71 29.82
N PRO A 304 30.75 28.73 30.72
CA PRO A 304 31.95 28.66 31.54
C PRO A 304 33.20 28.41 30.68
N GLU A 305 34.34 28.95 31.12
CA GLU A 305 35.65 28.84 30.46
C GLU A 305 36.60 27.92 31.25
N GLY A 306 37.02 26.81 30.63
CA GLY A 306 38.01 25.87 31.19
C GLY A 306 39.47 26.25 30.91
N GLY A 307 39.69 27.32 30.12
CA GLY A 307 41.01 27.78 29.70
C GLY A 307 41.75 26.77 28.80
N PRO A 308 43.05 26.99 28.51
CA PRO A 308 43.81 26.14 27.58
C PRO A 308 43.98 24.68 28.04
N ALA A 309 43.73 24.39 29.32
CA ALA A 309 43.79 23.05 29.87
C ALA A 309 42.43 22.34 29.89
N LEU A 310 41.34 23.02 29.48
CA LEU A 310 39.98 22.50 29.50
C LEU A 310 39.58 21.97 30.89
N SER A 311 39.86 22.76 31.94
CA SER A 311 39.60 22.40 33.34
C SER A 311 38.32 23.05 33.85
N PHE A 312 37.21 22.32 33.77
CA PHE A 312 35.88 22.70 34.25
C PHE A 312 35.64 22.14 35.67
N ASP A 313 36.49 22.55 36.62
CA ASP A 313 36.38 22.21 38.04
C ASP A 313 35.84 23.40 38.83
N PHE A 314 34.51 23.53 38.83
CA PHE A 314 33.80 24.63 39.48
C PHE A 314 33.13 24.19 40.78
N PRO A 315 33.12 25.05 41.82
CA PRO A 315 32.45 24.75 43.08
C PRO A 315 30.93 24.68 42.89
N LEU A 316 30.26 23.86 43.71
CA LEU A 316 28.80 23.77 43.78
C LEU A 316 28.32 24.07 45.20
N ASN A 317 27.39 25.00 45.36
CA ASN A 317 26.73 25.29 46.61
C ASN A 317 25.20 25.24 46.45
N LEU A 318 24.60 24.10 46.81
CA LEU A 318 23.15 23.91 46.74
C LEU A 318 22.36 24.74 47.78
N GLY A 319 23.04 25.48 48.66
CA GLY A 319 22.42 26.40 49.61
C GLY A 319 22.16 27.81 49.06
N VAL A 320 22.57 28.10 47.81
CA VAL A 320 22.28 29.37 47.12
C VAL A 320 21.33 29.14 45.95
N ALA A 321 20.77 30.23 45.41
CA ALA A 321 19.92 30.17 44.22
C ALA A 321 20.68 29.64 42.98
N PRO A 322 19.97 29.09 41.97
CA PRO A 322 20.58 28.50 40.77
C PRO A 322 21.61 29.38 40.07
N ASP A 323 21.36 30.69 39.98
CA ASP A 323 22.26 31.68 39.38
C ASP A 323 23.66 31.70 40.03
N GLY A 324 23.75 31.35 41.32
CA GLY A 324 25.01 31.21 42.03
C GLY A 324 25.84 29.97 41.66
N ASN A 325 25.32 29.07 40.82
CA ASN A 325 25.95 27.80 40.42
C ASN A 325 26.04 27.61 38.89
N GLN A 326 25.91 28.69 38.10
CA GLN A 326 25.88 28.64 36.62
C GLN A 326 27.02 27.83 36.01
N ASP A 327 28.27 28.06 36.42
CA ASP A 327 29.43 27.34 35.86
C ASP A 327 29.30 25.81 36.04
N ALA A 328 28.92 25.38 37.25
CA ALA A 328 28.77 23.97 37.57
C ALA A 328 27.57 23.35 36.84
N ALA A 329 26.46 24.09 36.70
CA ALA A 329 25.26 23.63 36.01
C ALA A 329 25.50 23.43 34.51
N ILE A 330 26.05 24.44 33.83
CA ILE A 330 26.35 24.39 32.39
C ILE A 330 27.41 23.32 32.10
N THR A 331 28.41 23.17 32.97
CA THR A 331 29.42 22.09 32.85
C THR A 331 28.78 20.71 32.95
N ASN A 332 27.85 20.50 33.90
CA ASN A 332 27.14 19.24 34.06
C ASN A 332 26.25 18.94 32.85
N LEU A 333 25.53 19.94 32.34
CA LEU A 333 24.70 19.84 31.14
C LEU A 333 25.51 19.49 29.89
N PHE A 334 26.65 20.17 29.70
CA PHE A 334 27.60 19.88 28.62
C PHE A 334 28.13 18.44 28.69
N PHE A 335 28.54 18.00 29.87
CA PHE A 335 29.05 16.65 30.09
C PHE A 335 28.00 15.59 29.73
N TRP A 336 26.76 15.75 30.20
CA TRP A 336 25.71 14.76 29.96
C TRP A 336 25.20 14.73 28.51
N ASN A 337 25.15 15.87 27.82
CA ASN A 337 24.83 15.89 26.39
C ASN A 337 25.91 15.15 25.56
N ASN A 338 27.19 15.35 25.86
CA ASN A 338 28.26 14.59 25.21
C ASN A 338 28.26 13.11 25.60
N LEU A 339 27.95 12.77 26.85
CA LEU A 339 27.80 11.37 27.28
C LEU A 339 26.68 10.68 26.51
N MET A 340 25.53 11.34 26.36
CA MET A 340 24.41 10.83 25.55
C MET A 340 24.86 10.60 24.11
N HIS A 341 25.48 11.59 23.47
CA HIS A 341 26.03 11.44 22.12
C HIS A 341 26.95 10.21 22.03
N ASP A 342 27.98 10.16 22.87
CA ASP A 342 29.05 9.17 22.74
C ASP A 342 28.55 7.74 22.99
N VAL A 343 27.69 7.55 24.00
CA VAL A 343 27.13 6.22 24.30
C VAL A 343 26.22 5.77 23.16
N TRP A 344 25.26 6.58 22.73
CA TRP A 344 24.25 6.13 21.77
C TRP A 344 24.77 5.98 20.35
N GLN A 345 25.85 6.69 19.98
CA GLN A 345 26.57 6.41 18.75
C GLN A 345 27.12 4.98 18.70
N ARG A 346 27.60 4.43 19.83
CA ARG A 346 28.09 3.04 19.89
C ARG A 346 27.00 2.00 19.61
N TYR A 347 25.73 2.31 19.88
CA TYR A 347 24.59 1.43 19.63
C TYR A 347 23.91 1.70 18.28
N GLY A 348 24.38 2.69 17.52
CA GLY A 348 23.93 2.98 16.16
C GLY A 348 23.16 4.28 15.98
N PHE A 349 23.08 5.17 16.97
CA PHE A 349 22.67 6.56 16.72
C PHE A 349 23.88 7.35 16.20
N ASP A 350 24.33 7.01 15.00
CA ASP A 350 25.49 7.58 14.33
C ASP A 350 25.11 8.64 13.28
N GLU A 351 26.10 9.17 12.58
CA GLU A 351 25.92 10.21 11.56
C GLU A 351 24.98 9.76 10.44
N GLN A 352 25.06 8.52 9.98
CA GLN A 352 24.18 8.01 8.94
C GLN A 352 22.73 7.85 9.43
N SER A 353 22.56 7.62 10.73
CA SER A 353 21.29 7.57 11.43
C SER A 353 20.80 8.93 11.95
N GLY A 354 21.49 10.03 11.61
CA GLY A 354 21.08 11.40 11.92
C GLY A 354 21.25 11.77 13.39
N ASN A 355 22.44 11.49 13.95
CA ASN A 355 22.84 12.01 15.25
C ASN A 355 23.10 13.53 15.22
N PHE A 356 23.18 14.17 16.40
CA PHE A 356 23.38 15.61 16.50
C PHE A 356 24.86 15.98 16.53
N GLN A 357 25.36 16.61 15.46
CA GLN A 357 26.76 17.03 15.38
C GLN A 357 27.02 18.16 14.38
N GLN A 358 27.93 19.06 14.76
CA GLN A 358 28.33 20.21 13.96
C GLN A 358 29.02 19.76 12.66
N THR A 359 29.85 18.73 12.73
CA THR A 359 30.59 18.15 11.63
C THR A 359 30.45 16.63 11.64
N ASN A 360 30.04 16.07 10.49
CA ASN A 360 29.96 14.63 10.25
C ASN A 360 31.29 14.13 9.70
N TYR A 361 32.10 13.48 10.55
CA TYR A 361 33.46 13.07 10.23
C TYR A 361 33.52 11.89 9.24
N SER A 362 32.48 11.06 9.17
CA SER A 362 32.35 9.99 8.18
C SER A 362 31.86 10.49 6.81
N GLY A 363 31.23 11.68 6.78
CA GLY A 363 30.64 12.27 5.58
C GLY A 363 29.28 11.68 5.18
N THR A 364 28.60 10.97 6.08
CA THR A 364 27.21 10.52 5.93
C THR A 364 26.28 11.32 6.84
N GLY A 365 24.99 11.34 6.54
CA GLY A 365 24.02 12.21 7.22
C GLY A 365 24.20 13.69 6.88
N GLU A 366 23.35 14.53 7.46
CA GLU A 366 23.40 15.99 7.33
C GLU A 366 23.86 16.60 8.65
N GLY A 367 25.10 17.10 8.70
CA GLY A 367 25.63 17.74 9.92
C GLY A 367 25.16 19.18 10.11
N THR A 368 25.91 19.95 10.90
CA THR A 368 25.59 21.32 11.35
C THR A 368 24.48 21.41 12.40
N ASP A 369 24.20 20.30 13.06
CA ASP A 369 23.01 20.12 13.89
C ASP A 369 23.31 19.69 15.35
N HIS A 370 24.50 20.04 15.87
CA HIS A 370 24.82 19.90 17.29
C HIS A 370 23.70 20.41 18.21
N VAL A 371 23.58 19.82 19.41
CA VAL A 371 22.54 20.25 20.36
C VAL A 371 22.86 21.63 20.92
N LEU A 372 21.88 22.52 20.93
CA LEU A 372 21.88 23.77 21.69
C LEU A 372 21.31 23.47 23.08
N ALA A 373 22.15 23.44 24.11
CA ALA A 373 21.74 23.05 25.46
C ALA A 373 21.71 24.27 26.40
N GLU A 374 20.49 24.69 26.76
CA GLU A 374 20.19 25.94 27.44
C GLU A 374 19.95 25.64 28.93
N ALA A 375 20.85 26.12 29.78
CA ALA A 375 20.76 25.99 31.23
C ALA A 375 20.05 27.20 31.84
N GLN A 376 19.26 26.96 32.89
CA GLN A 376 18.54 28.00 33.63
C GLN A 376 17.66 28.87 32.74
N ASP A 377 17.11 28.26 31.70
CA ASP A 377 16.36 28.95 30.67
C ASP A 377 15.15 29.70 31.27
N GLY A 378 14.98 30.96 30.86
CA GLY A 378 13.98 31.88 31.40
C GLY A 378 12.56 31.64 30.88
N GLY A 379 12.40 30.83 29.83
CA GLY A 379 11.13 30.55 29.16
C GLY A 379 10.17 29.68 29.95
N GLY A 380 10.64 29.05 31.04
CA GLY A 380 9.84 28.16 31.86
C GLY A 380 10.35 27.92 33.28
N THR A 381 9.55 27.22 34.07
CA THR A 381 9.95 26.64 35.36
C THR A 381 9.27 25.30 35.55
N ASN A 382 9.84 24.46 36.43
CA ASN A 382 9.29 23.15 36.78
C ASN A 382 9.00 22.28 35.56
N ASN A 383 9.92 22.29 34.58
CA ASN A 383 9.79 21.57 33.32
C ASN A 383 11.19 21.43 32.68
N ALA A 384 11.27 20.74 31.55
CA ALA A 384 12.33 20.82 30.54
C ALA A 384 11.71 20.46 29.18
N ASN A 385 12.42 20.75 28.09
CA ASN A 385 11.96 20.33 26.77
C ASN A 385 13.11 20.07 25.80
N PHE A 386 12.80 19.37 24.72
CA PHE A 386 13.70 19.16 23.61
C PHE A 386 12.99 19.34 22.26
N ALA A 387 13.51 20.21 21.42
CA ALA A 387 13.12 20.35 20.03
C ALA A 387 13.97 19.46 19.12
N SER A 388 13.32 18.56 18.38
CA SER A 388 13.97 17.56 17.52
C SER A 388 13.65 17.75 16.04
N PRO A 389 14.12 18.83 15.38
CA PRO A 389 13.88 19.00 13.95
C PRO A 389 14.61 17.91 13.13
N PRO A 390 14.29 17.75 11.84
CA PRO A 390 14.96 16.78 10.96
C PRO A 390 16.49 16.96 10.91
N ASP A 391 17.18 15.95 10.40
CA ASP A 391 18.64 15.93 10.23
C ASP A 391 19.17 17.19 9.54
N GLY A 392 20.25 17.76 10.08
CA GLY A 392 20.85 18.99 9.59
C GLY A 392 20.31 20.30 10.19
N ASP A 393 19.27 20.27 11.03
CA ASP A 393 18.84 21.39 11.86
C ASP A 393 19.11 21.10 13.34
N ASN A 394 19.65 22.07 14.09
CA ASN A 394 20.07 21.87 15.49
C ASN A 394 18.92 21.42 16.39
N GLY A 395 19.13 20.34 17.14
CA GLY A 395 18.31 20.04 18.31
C GLY A 395 18.49 21.11 19.39
N ARG A 396 17.44 21.40 20.16
CA ARG A 396 17.50 22.40 21.25
C ARG A 396 16.93 21.82 22.53
N MET A 397 17.70 21.85 23.61
CA MET A 397 17.30 21.39 24.94
C MET A 397 17.18 22.59 25.88
N GLN A 398 16.01 22.81 26.48
CA GLN A 398 15.78 23.89 27.45
C GLN A 398 15.62 23.31 28.85
N MET A 399 16.58 23.59 29.72
CA MET A 399 16.60 23.13 31.11
C MET A 399 16.17 24.26 32.05
N TYR A 400 15.04 24.08 32.72
CA TYR A 400 14.48 25.12 33.59
C TYR A 400 14.84 24.95 35.07
N ASN A 401 14.63 26.03 35.82
CA ASN A 401 14.66 26.01 37.28
C ASN A 401 13.35 25.44 37.85
N TRP A 402 13.46 24.74 38.99
CA TRP A 402 12.36 24.08 39.68
C TRP A 402 12.11 24.70 41.04
N THR A 403 10.88 25.14 41.27
CA THR A 403 10.48 25.98 42.41
C THR A 403 9.88 25.19 43.57
N ALA A 404 9.96 23.85 43.51
CA ALA A 404 9.40 22.96 44.55
C ALA A 404 10.22 22.97 45.86
N ALA A 405 11.45 23.48 45.84
CA ALA A 405 12.35 23.59 46.99
C ALA A 405 12.81 25.05 47.20
N SER A 406 13.40 25.34 48.37
CA SER A 406 13.99 26.64 48.67
C SER A 406 15.43 26.46 49.17
N PRO A 407 16.45 27.01 48.47
CA PRO A 407 16.36 27.69 47.17
C PRO A 407 15.85 26.75 46.05
N ASP A 408 15.41 27.35 44.94
CA ASP A 408 15.00 26.62 43.73
C ASP A 408 16.12 25.68 43.26
N ARG A 409 15.74 24.57 42.62
CA ARG A 409 16.69 23.57 42.11
C ARG A 409 16.89 23.77 40.61
N ASP A 410 18.13 23.78 40.18
CA ASP A 410 18.48 23.80 38.75
C ASP A 410 18.23 22.41 38.14
N GLY A 411 17.40 22.33 37.10
CA GLY A 411 17.10 21.10 36.39
C GLY A 411 18.33 20.45 35.73
N SER A 412 19.36 21.24 35.43
CA SER A 412 20.62 20.79 34.82
C SER A 412 21.43 19.82 35.71
N PHE A 413 21.09 19.72 37.00
CA PHE A 413 21.68 18.74 37.93
C PHE A 413 20.83 17.49 38.11
N ASP A 414 19.66 17.39 37.48
CA ASP A 414 18.88 16.15 37.40
C ASP A 414 19.18 15.45 36.07
N ASN A 415 20.21 14.60 36.08
CA ASN A 415 20.70 13.94 34.88
C ASN A 415 19.69 12.96 34.28
N GLY A 416 18.74 12.48 35.08
CA GLY A 416 17.60 11.72 34.58
C GLY A 416 16.73 12.55 33.64
N VAL A 417 16.54 13.84 33.95
CA VAL A 417 15.83 14.80 33.08
C VAL A 417 16.68 15.13 31.86
N VAL A 418 17.97 15.45 32.01
CA VAL A 418 18.85 15.74 30.85
C VAL A 418 18.88 14.59 29.84
N ALA A 419 19.02 13.35 30.32
CA ALA A 419 19.00 12.15 29.48
C ALA A 419 17.61 11.87 28.89
N HIS A 420 16.53 12.19 29.61
CA HIS A 420 15.16 12.12 29.09
C HIS A 420 14.99 13.06 27.89
N GLU A 421 15.36 14.33 28.04
CA GLU A 421 15.22 15.33 26.98
C GLU A 421 16.02 14.94 25.72
N TYR A 422 17.27 14.51 25.88
CA TYR A 422 18.06 14.03 24.73
C TYR A 422 17.45 12.75 24.12
N GLY A 423 16.78 11.93 24.93
CA GLY A 423 16.03 10.76 24.49
C GLY A 423 14.92 11.07 23.48
N HIS A 424 14.30 12.26 23.55
CA HIS A 424 13.38 12.72 22.50
C HIS A 424 14.11 12.88 21.17
N GLY A 425 15.27 13.53 21.17
CA GLY A 425 16.12 13.67 19.99
C GLY A 425 16.44 12.34 19.33
N ILE A 426 16.85 11.34 20.11
CA ILE A 426 17.17 9.99 19.60
C ILE A 426 15.92 9.30 19.02
N SER A 427 14.85 9.24 19.81
CA SER A 427 13.64 8.50 19.41
C SER A 427 12.95 9.11 18.20
N ILE A 428 12.91 10.44 18.10
CA ILE A 428 12.32 11.17 16.98
C ILE A 428 13.17 11.02 15.71
N ARG A 429 14.50 11.21 15.78
CA ARG A 429 15.38 11.07 14.59
C ARG A 429 15.40 9.64 14.03
N LEU A 430 15.29 8.62 14.88
CA LEU A 430 15.34 7.23 14.43
C LEU A 430 13.99 6.73 13.90
N SER A 431 12.87 7.16 14.49
CA SER A 431 11.53 6.67 14.13
C SER A 431 11.09 7.21 12.77
N GLY A 432 11.00 6.34 11.76
CA GLY A 432 10.65 6.74 10.39
C GLY A 432 11.80 7.37 9.59
N GLY A 433 12.98 7.54 10.20
CA GLY A 433 14.19 8.04 9.56
C GLY A 433 14.44 9.53 9.82
N ALA A 434 15.73 9.91 9.82
CA ALA A 434 16.18 11.21 10.32
C ALA A 434 15.68 12.41 9.49
N SER A 435 15.23 12.20 8.25
CA SER A 435 14.60 13.24 7.45
C SER A 435 13.16 13.59 7.86
N ASN A 436 12.54 12.85 8.78
CA ASN A 436 11.17 13.06 9.22
C ASN A 436 11.02 13.01 10.76
N SER A 437 10.65 14.14 11.37
CA SER A 437 10.47 14.27 12.82
C SER A 437 9.04 14.11 13.33
N ASP A 438 8.07 13.79 12.46
CA ASP A 438 6.64 13.70 12.83
C ASP A 438 6.17 12.28 13.16
N CYS A 439 7.06 11.31 13.23
CA CYS A 439 6.64 9.92 13.37
C CYS A 439 6.21 9.52 14.78
N LEU A 440 6.32 10.42 15.77
CA LEU A 440 5.91 10.18 17.15
C LEU A 440 4.89 11.23 17.65
N SER A 441 3.97 11.65 16.78
CA SER A 441 2.94 12.65 17.10
C SER A 441 1.52 12.07 17.28
N ASN A 442 1.36 10.75 17.26
CA ASN A 442 0.06 10.07 17.37
C ASN A 442 -0.33 9.75 18.83
N ASP A 443 -1.60 9.49 19.09
CA ASP A 443 -2.14 9.30 20.46
C ASP A 443 -1.50 8.14 21.24
N GLU A 444 -1.08 7.07 20.57
CA GLU A 444 -0.39 5.92 21.18
C GLU A 444 1.15 6.00 21.15
N GLN A 445 1.72 7.13 20.73
CA GLN A 445 3.16 7.27 20.56
C GLN A 445 3.92 7.02 21.88
N MET A 446 5.08 6.38 21.79
CA MET A 446 5.83 5.92 22.97
C MET A 446 7.02 6.83 23.36
N GLY A 447 7.12 8.01 22.76
CA GLY A 447 8.17 9.05 22.88
C GLY A 447 8.71 9.21 24.29
N GLU A 448 7.81 9.67 25.15
CA GLU A 448 8.01 9.84 26.59
C GLU A 448 8.56 8.60 27.30
N GLY A 449 8.13 7.41 26.85
CA GLY A 449 8.57 6.14 27.41
C GLY A 449 9.98 5.74 26.99
N TRP A 450 10.36 5.98 25.74
CA TRP A 450 11.76 5.79 25.32
C TRP A 450 12.67 6.77 26.07
N SER A 451 12.26 8.04 26.20
CA SER A 451 13.00 9.07 26.92
C SER A 451 13.23 8.73 28.40
N ASP A 452 12.18 8.31 29.13
CA ASP A 452 12.33 7.84 30.52
C ASP A 452 13.28 6.63 30.59
N TRP A 453 13.17 5.70 29.64
CA TRP A 453 14.03 4.52 29.59
C TRP A 453 15.50 4.90 29.38
N PHE A 454 15.82 5.84 28.48
CA PHE A 454 17.20 6.32 28.29
C PHE A 454 17.81 6.88 29.58
N GLY A 455 17.06 7.71 30.30
CA GLY A 455 17.49 8.24 31.61
C GLY A 455 17.70 7.15 32.66
N LEU A 456 16.79 6.17 32.73
CA LEU A 456 16.90 5.02 33.64
C LEU A 456 18.14 4.16 33.35
N MET A 457 18.48 3.96 32.07
CA MET A 457 19.63 3.14 31.68
C MET A 457 20.95 3.78 32.06
N LEU A 458 21.16 5.06 31.76
CA LEU A 458 22.43 5.74 32.06
C LEU A 458 22.60 6.07 33.55
N THR A 459 21.55 5.92 34.35
CA THR A 459 21.58 6.11 35.80
C THR A 459 21.33 4.80 36.56
N MET A 460 21.42 3.65 35.88
CA MET A 460 21.31 2.35 36.51
C MET A 460 22.54 2.08 37.38
N GLN A 461 22.33 1.85 38.68
CA GLN A 461 23.43 1.64 39.62
C GLN A 461 23.84 0.16 39.67
N PRO A 462 25.16 -0.15 39.69
CA PRO A 462 25.63 -1.50 39.97
C PRO A 462 25.07 -2.04 41.30
N GLY A 463 24.42 -3.20 41.24
CA GLY A 463 23.81 -3.85 42.40
C GLY A 463 22.36 -3.48 42.70
N ALA A 464 21.75 -2.57 41.91
CA ALA A 464 20.30 -2.37 41.92
C ALA A 464 19.55 -3.70 41.70
N GLN A 465 18.33 -3.78 42.19
CA GLN A 465 17.47 -4.95 42.07
C GLN A 465 16.22 -4.65 41.24
N PRO A 466 15.65 -5.65 40.55
CA PRO A 466 14.49 -5.45 39.67
C PRO A 466 13.25 -4.89 40.39
N ALA A 467 13.08 -5.26 41.66
CA ALA A 467 11.97 -4.80 42.50
C ALA A 467 12.19 -3.41 43.11
N ASP A 468 13.38 -2.81 42.96
CA ASP A 468 13.63 -1.46 43.46
C ASP A 468 12.75 -0.46 42.70
N GLY A 469 12.21 0.53 43.41
CA GLY A 469 11.37 1.57 42.82
C GLY A 469 12.18 2.79 42.45
N ARG A 470 12.22 3.15 41.15
CA ARG A 470 12.87 4.35 40.61
C ARG A 470 11.84 5.41 40.20
N GLY A 471 11.88 6.59 40.82
CA GLY A 471 11.12 7.75 40.37
C GLY A 471 11.92 8.55 39.33
N ILE A 472 11.24 9.40 38.55
CA ILE A 472 11.86 10.34 37.61
C ILE A 472 11.82 11.76 38.21
N ALA A 473 12.88 12.54 38.00
CA ALA A 473 12.99 13.95 38.42
C ALA A 473 12.78 14.17 39.92
N THR A 474 13.20 13.22 40.76
CA THR A 474 13.00 13.31 42.22
C THR A 474 13.78 14.48 42.82
N TYR A 475 14.98 14.78 42.30
CA TYR A 475 15.73 15.94 42.73
C TYR A 475 15.06 17.22 42.23
N ALA A 476 14.79 17.36 40.94
CA ALA A 476 14.16 18.58 40.43
C ALA A 476 12.84 18.91 41.18
N SER A 477 12.04 17.88 41.49
CA SER A 477 10.76 18.00 42.19
C SER A 477 10.84 18.17 43.72
N GLY A 478 12.02 18.35 44.32
CA GLY A 478 12.12 18.54 45.77
C GLY A 478 12.00 17.25 46.60
N GLN A 479 11.89 16.08 45.98
CA GLN A 479 11.60 14.79 46.64
C GLN A 479 12.90 14.06 47.08
N PRO A 480 12.85 13.17 48.09
CA PRO A 480 13.92 12.21 48.34
C PRO A 480 14.00 11.15 47.22
N ILE A 481 15.11 10.38 47.15
CA ILE A 481 15.30 9.31 46.14
C ILE A 481 14.22 8.22 46.18
N SER A 482 13.50 8.07 47.31
CA SER A 482 12.39 7.13 47.45
C SER A 482 11.04 7.71 47.00
N GLY A 483 11.01 8.98 46.58
CA GLY A 483 9.84 9.68 46.10
C GLY A 483 9.29 9.07 44.80
N ILE A 484 8.03 9.35 44.51
CA ILE A 484 7.38 8.88 43.29
C ILE A 484 7.91 9.58 42.04
N GLY A 485 8.43 10.80 42.21
CA GLY A 485 8.82 11.66 41.10
C GLY A 485 7.60 12.31 40.46
N ILE A 486 7.63 12.42 39.13
CA ILE A 486 6.64 13.08 38.28
C ILE A 486 5.75 12.12 37.48
N ARG A 487 5.97 10.80 37.61
CA ARG A 487 5.21 9.77 36.89
C ARG A 487 4.16 9.12 37.80
N PRO A 488 3.12 8.45 37.25
CA PRO A 488 2.02 7.87 38.03
C PRO A 488 2.45 6.83 39.09
N ALA A 489 3.56 6.13 38.86
CA ALA A 489 4.23 5.29 39.85
C ALA A 489 5.74 5.25 39.60
N ARG A 490 6.49 4.67 40.54
CA ARG A 490 7.92 4.40 40.35
C ARG A 490 8.11 3.21 39.41
N TYR A 491 9.10 3.25 38.53
CA TYR A 491 9.49 2.10 37.71
C TYR A 491 10.01 0.97 38.59
N SER A 492 9.43 -0.22 38.44
CA SER A 492 9.74 -1.42 39.21
C SER A 492 9.07 -2.63 38.57
N THR A 493 9.73 -3.78 38.58
CA THR A 493 9.13 -5.05 38.15
C THR A 493 8.14 -5.61 39.18
N ALA A 494 8.13 -5.05 40.40
CA ALA A 494 7.19 -5.46 41.43
C ALA A 494 5.83 -4.79 41.22
N PHE A 495 4.80 -5.59 40.91
CA PHE A 495 3.41 -5.12 40.77
C PHE A 495 2.85 -4.41 42.01
N ALA A 496 3.40 -4.64 43.19
CA ALA A 496 3.03 -3.90 44.40
C ALA A 496 3.52 -2.43 44.39
N VAL A 497 4.50 -2.10 43.56
CA VAL A 497 5.05 -0.75 43.38
C VAL A 497 4.49 -0.10 42.11
N ASN A 498 4.40 -0.85 41.02
CA ASN A 498 3.83 -0.39 39.74
C ASN A 498 3.03 -1.51 39.09
N ASN A 499 1.70 -1.38 39.08
CA ASN A 499 0.76 -2.36 38.54
C ASN A 499 0.17 -1.97 37.17
N TYR A 500 0.74 -0.97 36.49
CA TYR A 500 0.22 -0.53 35.19
C TYR A 500 0.47 -1.60 34.12
N THR A 501 -0.54 -1.80 33.28
CA THR A 501 -0.57 -2.71 32.13
C THR A 501 -0.95 -1.92 30.88
N TYR A 502 -0.90 -2.57 29.72
CA TYR A 502 -1.26 -1.96 28.44
C TYR A 502 -2.67 -1.37 28.48
N GLY A 503 -3.65 -2.05 29.11
CA GLY A 503 -5.01 -1.52 29.23
C GLY A 503 -5.14 -0.18 29.96
N ALA A 504 -4.11 0.30 30.67
CA ALA A 504 -4.13 1.62 31.31
C ALA A 504 -4.10 2.77 30.29
N THR A 505 -3.60 2.56 29.06
CA THR A 505 -3.59 3.57 28.01
C THR A 505 -5.01 3.98 27.57
N ASN A 506 -6.00 3.08 27.73
CA ASN A 506 -7.44 3.34 27.50
C ASN A 506 -8.09 4.35 28.46
N ASN A 507 -7.35 4.82 29.47
CA ASN A 507 -7.90 5.67 30.51
C ASN A 507 -7.55 7.14 30.29
N SER A 508 -8.57 7.99 30.05
CA SER A 508 -8.39 9.44 29.86
C SER A 508 -7.88 10.19 31.09
N SER A 509 -7.88 9.58 32.28
CA SER A 509 -7.21 10.15 33.47
C SER A 509 -5.69 9.96 33.47
N LEU A 510 -5.18 9.03 32.64
CA LEU A 510 -3.75 8.89 32.40
C LEU A 510 -3.34 9.93 31.36
N SER A 511 -2.41 10.82 31.73
CA SER A 511 -1.98 11.93 30.88
C SER A 511 -1.44 11.47 29.53
N GLU A 512 -1.57 12.34 28.53
CA GLU A 512 -1.06 12.16 27.18
C GLU A 512 -0.14 13.33 26.85
N PRO A 513 1.05 13.07 26.29
CA PRO A 513 1.63 11.74 26.03
C PRO A 513 2.26 11.07 27.27
N HIS A 514 2.59 11.82 28.32
CA HIS A 514 3.43 11.39 29.45
C HIS A 514 3.00 10.09 30.13
N GLY A 515 1.71 9.94 30.41
CA GLY A 515 1.17 8.76 31.06
C GLY A 515 1.16 7.54 30.14
N VAL A 516 0.90 7.73 28.85
CA VAL A 516 1.04 6.69 27.82
C VAL A 516 2.49 6.22 27.76
N GLY A 517 3.46 7.13 27.62
CA GLY A 517 4.88 6.79 27.64
C GLY A 517 5.34 6.10 28.93
N PHE A 518 4.81 6.50 30.09
CA PHE A 518 5.09 5.82 31.35
C PHE A 518 4.70 4.32 31.32
N VAL A 519 3.59 3.96 30.67
CA VAL A 519 3.21 2.55 30.51
C VAL A 519 4.21 1.82 29.61
N TRP A 520 4.70 2.46 28.55
CA TRP A 520 5.73 1.89 27.67
C TRP A 520 7.07 1.67 28.40
N ALA A 521 7.59 2.70 29.08
CA ALA A 521 8.81 2.62 29.87
C ALA A 521 8.73 1.53 30.96
N THR A 522 7.54 1.34 31.54
CA THR A 522 7.28 0.27 32.51
C THR A 522 7.52 -1.12 31.89
N MET A 523 7.12 -1.34 30.63
CA MET A 523 7.38 -2.59 29.91
C MET A 523 8.85 -2.75 29.54
N LEU A 524 9.50 -1.69 29.05
CA LEU A 524 10.93 -1.72 28.73
C LEU A 524 11.80 -1.94 29.97
N TRP A 525 11.40 -1.42 31.13
CA TRP A 525 12.08 -1.68 32.40
C TRP A 525 12.02 -3.16 32.79
N ASP A 526 10.85 -3.80 32.66
CA ASP A 526 10.69 -5.23 32.89
C ASP A 526 11.54 -6.05 31.91
N LEU A 527 11.54 -5.70 30.62
CA LEU A 527 12.39 -6.33 29.61
C LEU A 527 13.88 -6.21 29.94
N THR A 528 14.33 -5.01 30.33
CA THR A 528 15.72 -4.74 30.69
C THR A 528 16.17 -5.63 31.84
N TRP A 529 15.37 -5.73 32.90
CA TRP A 529 15.69 -6.61 34.02
C TRP A 529 15.62 -8.09 33.67
N ALA A 530 14.71 -8.50 32.79
CA ALA A 530 14.66 -9.86 32.28
C ALA A 530 15.96 -10.21 31.53
N LEU A 531 16.43 -9.33 30.65
CA LEU A 531 17.70 -9.48 29.93
C LEU A 531 18.91 -9.48 30.88
N ILE A 532 18.93 -8.61 31.90
CA ILE A 532 19.99 -8.61 32.93
C ILE A 532 19.99 -9.92 33.72
N ALA A 533 18.82 -10.49 34.01
CA ALA A 533 18.73 -11.76 34.72
C ALA A 533 19.31 -12.92 33.90
N GLU A 534 19.14 -12.90 32.58
CA GLU A 534 19.67 -13.93 31.66
C GLU A 534 21.16 -13.73 31.37
N HIS A 535 21.58 -12.49 31.07
CA HIS A 535 22.91 -12.21 30.51
C HIS A 535 23.87 -11.49 31.48
N GLY A 536 23.40 -11.17 32.69
CA GLY A 536 24.14 -10.39 33.68
C GLY A 536 24.09 -8.88 33.42
N PHE A 537 24.53 -8.10 34.41
CA PHE A 537 24.72 -6.64 34.27
C PHE A 537 26.18 -6.33 33.98
N ASP A 538 26.43 -5.44 33.04
CA ASP A 538 27.77 -4.95 32.70
C ASP A 538 27.81 -3.42 32.87
N PRO A 539 28.67 -2.87 33.74
CA PRO A 539 28.75 -1.44 33.98
C PRO A 539 29.41 -0.65 32.81
N ASP A 540 30.03 -1.31 31.83
CA ASP A 540 30.55 -0.63 30.65
C ASP A 540 29.42 -0.23 29.70
N LEU A 541 29.13 1.07 29.64
CA LEU A 541 28.08 1.63 28.80
C LEU A 541 28.44 1.63 27.31
N TYR A 542 29.72 1.63 26.93
CA TYR A 542 30.16 1.83 25.56
C TYR A 542 30.35 0.53 24.80
N THR A 543 30.98 -0.47 25.44
CA THR A 543 31.34 -1.74 24.80
C THR A 543 30.94 -2.98 25.59
N GLY A 544 30.13 -2.81 26.63
CA GLY A 544 29.64 -3.91 27.45
C GLY A 544 28.78 -4.90 26.67
N THR A 545 28.67 -6.12 27.20
CA THR A 545 27.91 -7.21 26.57
C THR A 545 26.84 -7.80 27.49
N GLY A 546 26.53 -7.13 28.60
CA GLY A 546 25.51 -7.55 29.55
C GLY A 546 24.09 -7.38 29.00
N GLY A 547 23.11 -7.88 29.74
CA GLY A 547 21.69 -7.75 29.40
C GLY A 547 21.21 -6.31 29.30
N ASN A 548 21.80 -5.38 30.06
CA ASN A 548 21.57 -3.95 29.91
C ASN A 548 22.06 -3.42 28.55
N ASN A 549 23.23 -3.86 28.07
CA ASN A 549 23.73 -3.47 26.74
C ASN A 549 22.92 -4.13 25.62
N ILE A 550 22.48 -5.38 25.80
CA ILE A 550 21.56 -6.04 24.85
C ILE A 550 20.26 -5.24 24.75
N ALA A 551 19.68 -4.80 25.88
CA ALA A 551 18.49 -3.95 25.88
C ALA A 551 18.73 -2.64 25.10
N MET A 552 19.87 -1.98 25.30
CA MET A 552 20.28 -0.79 24.52
C MET A 552 20.38 -1.06 23.03
N GLN A 553 21.00 -2.16 22.64
CA GLN A 553 21.12 -2.54 21.24
C GLN A 553 19.77 -2.83 20.59
N LEU A 554 18.88 -3.53 21.31
CA LEU A 554 17.53 -3.84 20.84
C LEU A 554 16.68 -2.58 20.68
N VAL A 555 16.70 -1.66 21.65
CA VAL A 555 15.89 -0.43 21.61
C VAL A 555 16.32 0.47 20.45
N ILE A 556 17.63 0.70 20.26
CA ILE A 556 18.11 1.57 19.16
C ILE A 556 17.81 0.96 17.79
N GLU A 557 18.01 -0.34 17.62
CA GLU A 557 17.69 -1.00 16.35
C GLU A 557 16.16 -1.03 16.11
N ALA A 558 15.35 -1.22 17.15
CA ALA A 558 13.89 -1.22 17.05
C ALA A 558 13.31 0.14 16.63
N LEU A 559 13.85 1.25 17.16
CA LEU A 559 13.44 2.60 16.73
C LEU A 559 13.62 2.81 15.22
N LYS A 560 14.62 2.17 14.61
CA LYS A 560 14.86 2.17 13.15
C LYS A 560 13.97 1.19 12.38
N LEU A 561 13.40 0.19 13.03
CA LEU A 561 12.62 -0.87 12.39
C LEU A 561 11.10 -0.66 12.48
N GLN A 562 10.65 0.12 13.47
CA GLN A 562 9.24 0.42 13.64
C GLN A 562 8.71 1.28 12.47
N PRO A 563 7.41 1.17 12.15
CA PRO A 563 6.78 2.08 11.21
C PRO A 563 6.71 3.50 11.78
N CYS A 564 6.47 4.49 10.91
CA CYS A 564 6.07 5.83 11.34
C CYS A 564 4.73 5.76 12.10
N SER A 565 4.47 6.69 13.02
CA SER A 565 3.28 6.71 13.88
C SER A 565 2.93 5.33 14.49
N PRO A 566 3.87 4.71 15.22
CA PRO A 566 3.69 3.39 15.80
C PRO A 566 2.74 3.43 17.00
N GLY A 567 2.02 2.33 17.22
CA GLY A 567 1.40 1.98 18.51
C GLY A 567 2.28 0.98 19.27
N PHE A 568 1.83 0.54 20.44
CA PHE A 568 2.63 -0.33 21.32
C PHE A 568 2.95 -1.69 20.70
N VAL A 569 1.99 -2.27 19.96
CA VAL A 569 2.19 -3.56 19.29
C VAL A 569 3.29 -3.43 18.22
N ASP A 570 3.29 -2.34 17.44
CA ASP A 570 4.38 -2.08 16.49
C ASP A 570 5.75 -1.95 17.19
N GLY A 571 5.81 -1.24 18.32
CA GLY A 571 7.06 -1.07 19.09
C GLY A 571 7.61 -2.40 19.61
N ARG A 572 6.74 -3.25 20.15
CA ARG A 572 7.10 -4.61 20.60
C ARG A 572 7.60 -5.45 19.43
N ASP A 573 6.88 -5.42 18.32
CA ASP A 573 7.22 -6.22 17.15
C ASP A 573 8.53 -5.75 16.49
N ALA A 574 8.83 -4.45 16.56
CA ALA A 574 10.12 -3.90 16.16
C ALA A 574 11.27 -4.37 17.06
N ILE A 575 11.05 -4.50 18.38
CA ILE A 575 12.04 -5.08 19.31
C ILE A 575 12.27 -6.57 19.03
N LEU A 576 11.20 -7.32 18.73
CA LEU A 576 11.30 -8.72 18.31
C LEU A 576 12.06 -8.85 16.98
N ALA A 577 11.83 -7.94 16.03
CA ALA A 577 12.56 -7.89 14.76
C ALA A 577 14.04 -7.54 14.98
N ALA A 578 14.35 -6.60 15.87
CA ALA A 578 15.73 -6.27 16.26
C ALA A 578 16.46 -7.49 16.83
N ASP A 579 15.81 -8.28 17.70
CA ASP A 579 16.38 -9.50 18.25
C ASP A 579 16.63 -10.57 17.18
N GLU A 580 15.72 -10.70 16.22
CA GLU A 580 15.89 -11.59 15.07
C GLU A 580 17.11 -11.19 14.22
N LEU A 581 17.32 -9.89 13.99
CA LEU A 581 18.41 -9.40 13.14
C LEU A 581 19.78 -9.45 13.84
N LEU A 582 19.84 -9.08 15.12
CA LEU A 582 21.07 -8.95 15.89
C LEU A 582 21.50 -10.26 16.55
N TYR A 583 20.54 -11.02 17.07
CA TYR A 583 20.77 -12.19 17.93
C TYR A 583 20.08 -13.46 17.42
N ALA A 584 19.57 -13.46 16.19
CA ALA A 584 18.87 -14.61 15.59
C ALA A 584 17.70 -15.12 16.44
N GLY A 585 16.99 -14.20 17.12
CA GLY A 585 15.81 -14.52 17.91
C GLY A 585 16.11 -15.17 19.26
N ALA A 586 17.36 -15.12 19.73
CA ALA A 586 17.80 -15.78 20.97
C ALA A 586 17.03 -15.31 22.22
N ASN A 587 16.56 -14.05 22.24
CA ASN A 587 15.83 -13.47 23.37
C ASN A 587 14.33 -13.37 23.14
N LYS A 588 13.83 -13.81 21.99
CA LYS A 588 12.43 -13.69 21.55
C LYS A 588 11.41 -14.07 22.62
N CYS A 589 11.60 -15.19 23.30
CA CYS A 589 10.65 -15.63 24.33
C CYS A 589 10.73 -14.85 25.63
N LEU A 590 11.92 -14.34 25.98
CA LEU A 590 12.09 -13.43 27.09
C LEU A 590 11.40 -12.09 26.83
N ILE A 591 11.52 -11.58 25.59
CA ILE A 591 10.83 -10.37 25.12
C ILE A 591 9.31 -10.56 25.20
N TRP A 592 8.79 -11.64 24.61
CA TRP A 592 7.36 -11.96 24.70
C TRP A 592 6.88 -12.04 26.15
N GLN A 593 7.64 -12.69 27.03
CA GLN A 593 7.27 -12.83 28.44
C GLN A 593 7.20 -11.48 29.17
N ALA A 594 8.19 -10.60 28.95
CA ALA A 594 8.20 -9.27 29.57
C ALA A 594 6.98 -8.43 29.15
N PHE A 595 6.70 -8.36 27.85
CA PHE A 595 5.56 -7.60 27.32
C PHE A 595 4.21 -8.21 27.70
N ALA A 596 4.06 -9.54 27.59
CA ALA A 596 2.83 -10.23 27.96
C ALA A 596 2.50 -10.07 29.46
N THR A 597 3.51 -10.03 30.33
CA THR A 597 3.32 -9.78 31.78
C THR A 597 2.62 -8.44 32.04
N ARG A 598 2.84 -7.44 31.18
CA ARG A 598 2.24 -6.12 31.25
C ARG A 598 1.04 -5.95 30.30
N GLY A 599 0.47 -7.02 29.75
CA GLY A 599 -0.74 -6.94 28.92
C GLY A 599 -0.50 -6.65 27.43
N LEU A 600 0.76 -6.67 26.96
CA LEU A 600 1.10 -6.52 25.54
C LEU A 600 1.52 -7.87 24.91
N GLY A 601 0.77 -8.93 25.25
CA GLY A 601 0.99 -10.31 24.82
C GLY A 601 0.58 -10.60 23.38
N TYR A 602 0.65 -11.87 22.99
CA TYR A 602 0.57 -12.30 21.58
C TYR A 602 -0.73 -11.88 20.90
N SER A 603 -1.88 -12.01 21.57
CA SER A 603 -3.17 -11.59 21.02
C SER A 603 -3.55 -10.14 21.36
N ALA A 604 -2.62 -9.34 21.89
CA ALA A 604 -2.89 -7.93 22.16
C ALA A 604 -3.08 -7.19 20.82
N SER A 605 -4.02 -6.25 20.78
CA SER A 605 -4.31 -5.44 19.60
C SER A 605 -4.18 -3.98 19.98
N GLN A 606 -3.48 -3.21 19.15
CA GLN A 606 -3.39 -1.76 19.32
C GLN A 606 -4.55 -0.98 18.70
N GLY A 607 -5.33 -1.60 17.81
CA GLY A 607 -6.32 -0.86 17.03
C GLY A 607 -5.65 0.18 16.12
N SER A 608 -6.16 1.40 16.10
CA SER A 608 -5.56 2.54 15.41
C SER A 608 -4.52 3.22 16.30
N SER A 609 -3.29 3.42 15.81
CA SER A 609 -2.28 4.15 16.58
C SER A 609 -2.60 5.63 16.82
N ASN A 610 -3.59 6.18 16.09
CA ASN A 610 -4.17 7.51 16.30
C ASN A 610 -5.37 7.49 17.26
N SER A 611 -5.54 6.43 18.04
CA SER A 611 -6.57 6.34 19.07
C SER A 611 -5.99 5.55 20.22
N ARG A 612 -6.10 6.12 21.41
CA ARG A 612 -5.72 5.43 22.63
C ARG A 612 -6.90 4.76 23.34
N PHE A 613 -8.03 4.54 22.68
CA PHE A 613 -9.24 4.00 23.30
C PHE A 613 -9.76 2.69 22.69
N ASP A 614 -9.09 2.13 21.68
CA ASP A 614 -9.53 0.95 20.91
C ASP A 614 -8.57 -0.25 21.00
N GLN A 615 -7.50 -0.13 21.78
CA GLN A 615 -6.57 -1.19 22.09
C GLN A 615 -7.13 -2.18 23.12
N THR A 616 -6.71 -3.44 23.00
CA THR A 616 -7.08 -4.54 23.89
C THR A 616 -5.83 -5.24 24.40
N GLU A 617 -5.70 -5.31 25.73
CA GLU A 617 -4.60 -6.04 26.37
C GLU A 617 -4.76 -7.56 26.26
N ALA A 618 -3.63 -8.26 26.22
CA ALA A 618 -3.55 -9.71 26.29
C ALA A 618 -2.30 -10.14 27.06
N PHE A 619 -2.38 -11.28 27.72
CA PHE A 619 -1.31 -11.80 28.58
C PHE A 619 -0.77 -13.15 28.10
N ASP A 620 -1.19 -13.59 26.91
CA ASP A 620 -0.79 -14.84 26.29
C ASP A 620 0.57 -14.73 25.59
N LEU A 621 1.23 -15.87 25.45
CA LEU A 621 2.49 -16.02 24.73
C LEU A 621 2.24 -16.79 23.43
N PRO A 622 3.04 -16.57 22.38
CA PRO A 622 2.99 -17.44 21.22
C PRO A 622 3.40 -18.87 21.63
N ASN A 623 2.82 -19.89 20.99
CA ASN A 623 3.08 -21.29 21.34
C ASN A 623 4.58 -21.67 21.35
N ILE A 624 5.37 -21.05 20.48
CA ILE A 624 6.83 -21.27 20.41
C ILE A 624 7.54 -20.91 21.73
N CYS A 625 6.94 -20.05 22.55
CA CYS A 625 7.46 -19.61 23.85
C CYS A 625 6.79 -20.27 25.04
N LEU A 626 5.83 -21.17 24.81
CA LEU A 626 5.25 -21.99 25.86
C LEU A 626 6.09 -23.25 26.08
N THR A 627 6.18 -23.70 27.33
CA THR A 627 6.81 -24.99 27.66
C THR A 627 5.83 -26.13 27.43
N ALA A 628 6.04 -26.93 26.38
CA ALA A 628 5.24 -28.13 26.16
C ALA A 628 5.57 -29.23 27.19
N THR A 629 4.54 -29.93 27.65
CA THR A 629 4.67 -31.06 28.60
C THR A 629 4.23 -32.40 28.00
N THR A 630 3.55 -32.37 26.87
CA THR A 630 3.09 -33.52 26.09
C THR A 630 3.27 -33.22 24.60
N PRO A 631 3.34 -34.24 23.73
CA PRO A 631 3.22 -34.04 22.28
C PRO A 631 1.90 -33.32 21.94
N PRO A 632 1.84 -32.56 20.83
CA PRO A 632 0.59 -31.95 20.39
C PRO A 632 -0.40 -33.03 19.97
N THR A 633 -1.71 -32.72 19.98
CA THR A 633 -2.71 -33.53 19.28
C THR A 633 -3.05 -32.81 17.98
N ALA A 634 -2.74 -33.42 16.83
CA ALA A 634 -2.91 -32.77 15.54
C ALA A 634 -4.39 -32.66 15.18
N GLY A 635 -4.79 -31.48 14.71
CA GLY A 635 -6.17 -31.22 14.30
C GLY A 635 -6.21 -30.09 13.29
N PHE A 636 -7.12 -30.17 12.33
CA PHE A 636 -7.38 -29.05 11.43
C PHE A 636 -8.79 -29.11 10.86
N SER A 637 -9.23 -27.96 10.34
CA SER A 637 -10.38 -27.86 9.45
C SER A 637 -9.94 -27.39 8.06
N LEU A 638 -10.78 -27.66 7.07
CA LEU A 638 -10.59 -27.20 5.70
C LEU A 638 -11.87 -26.54 5.20
N GLU A 639 -11.73 -25.52 4.36
CA GLU A 639 -12.80 -24.80 3.71
C GLU A 639 -12.48 -24.64 2.22
N LEU A 640 -13.33 -25.20 1.35
CA LEU A 640 -13.20 -25.02 -0.10
C LEU A 640 -13.71 -23.61 -0.44
N LEU A 641 -12.79 -22.68 -0.67
CA LEU A 641 -13.11 -21.29 -0.98
C LEU A 641 -13.72 -21.16 -2.38
N SER A 642 -13.30 -22.02 -3.31
CA SER A 642 -13.80 -22.05 -4.68
C SER A 642 -13.71 -23.46 -5.26
N ALA A 643 -14.86 -24.03 -5.60
CA ALA A 643 -14.92 -25.29 -6.34
C ALA A 643 -14.47 -25.14 -7.81
N CYS A 644 -14.44 -23.91 -8.33
CA CYS A 644 -14.11 -23.65 -9.73
C CYS A 644 -12.60 -23.64 -10.01
N ASP A 645 -11.77 -23.24 -9.04
CA ASP A 645 -10.30 -23.16 -9.17
C ASP A 645 -9.54 -24.10 -8.23
N GLY A 646 -10.23 -24.77 -7.30
CA GLY A 646 -9.62 -25.75 -6.41
C GLY A 646 -8.88 -25.13 -5.23
N THR A 647 -9.18 -23.88 -4.86
CA THR A 647 -8.57 -23.22 -3.70
C THR A 647 -9.24 -23.63 -2.39
N VAL A 648 -8.43 -24.07 -1.44
CA VAL A 648 -8.82 -24.54 -0.10
C VAL A 648 -8.06 -23.76 0.95
N GLN A 649 -8.76 -23.24 1.95
CA GLN A 649 -8.17 -22.71 3.18
C GLN A 649 -8.07 -23.83 4.21
N PHE A 650 -6.90 -23.97 4.83
CA PHE A 650 -6.68 -24.86 5.97
C PHE A 650 -6.51 -24.05 7.25
N SER A 651 -7.13 -24.51 8.33
CA SER A 651 -7.03 -23.88 9.64
C SER A 651 -6.59 -24.90 10.67
N ASP A 652 -5.47 -24.64 11.34
CA ASP A 652 -4.97 -25.44 12.45
C ASP A 652 -5.97 -25.43 13.61
N ALA A 653 -6.23 -26.61 14.13
CA ALA A 653 -7.02 -26.86 15.33
C ALA A 653 -6.27 -27.78 16.29
N SER A 654 -4.94 -27.88 16.14
CA SER A 654 -4.10 -28.73 16.98
C SER A 654 -4.07 -28.22 18.43
N THR A 655 -4.08 -29.15 19.38
CA THR A 655 -4.02 -28.85 20.82
C THR A 655 -2.67 -29.21 21.41
N ASP A 656 -2.48 -28.91 22.70
CA ASP A 656 -1.30 -29.30 23.48
C ASP A 656 0.02 -28.65 22.99
N ILE A 657 -0.05 -27.35 22.70
CA ILE A 657 1.07 -26.45 22.35
C ILE A 657 1.83 -26.96 21.09
N PRO A 658 1.20 -26.87 19.90
CA PRO A 658 1.93 -27.07 18.65
C PRO A 658 2.93 -25.93 18.43
N GLN A 659 4.18 -26.26 18.14
CA GLN A 659 5.28 -25.30 17.92
C GLN A 659 5.80 -25.30 16.49
N ALA A 660 5.49 -26.33 15.70
CA ALA A 660 5.77 -26.39 14.27
C ALA A 660 4.70 -27.22 13.54
N TRP A 661 4.40 -26.82 12.30
CA TRP A 661 3.43 -27.44 11.42
C TRP A 661 4.13 -27.91 10.14
N ALA A 662 3.74 -29.07 9.63
CA ALA A 662 4.12 -29.54 8.32
C ALA A 662 2.88 -30.09 7.60
N TRP A 663 2.48 -29.39 6.55
CA TRP A 663 1.38 -29.75 5.68
C TRP A 663 1.90 -30.50 4.45
N ASP A 664 1.24 -31.60 4.12
CA ASP A 664 1.31 -32.24 2.81
C ASP A 664 -0.11 -32.24 2.24
N PHE A 665 -0.31 -31.54 1.13
CA PHE A 665 -1.63 -31.40 0.52
C PHE A 665 -2.04 -32.64 -0.30
N GLY A 666 -1.15 -33.63 -0.44
CA GLY A 666 -1.42 -34.88 -1.16
C GLY A 666 -1.28 -34.77 -2.68
N ASP A 667 -0.87 -33.62 -3.21
CA ASP A 667 -0.58 -33.35 -4.63
C ASP A 667 0.92 -33.13 -4.90
N GLY A 668 1.76 -33.31 -3.88
CA GLY A 668 3.21 -33.07 -3.93
C GLY A 668 3.65 -31.70 -3.42
N ASN A 669 2.71 -30.80 -3.10
CA ASN A 669 2.99 -29.50 -2.48
C ASN A 669 2.89 -29.57 -0.95
N THR A 670 3.63 -28.70 -0.26
CA THR A 670 3.74 -28.68 1.20
C THR A 670 3.73 -27.26 1.76
N SER A 671 3.42 -27.08 3.04
CA SER A 671 3.56 -25.81 3.76
C SER A 671 4.06 -26.01 5.19
N ALA A 672 4.70 -24.99 5.77
CA ALA A 672 5.06 -24.93 7.19
C ALA A 672 4.27 -23.85 7.96
N GLU A 673 3.36 -23.15 7.28
CA GLU A 673 2.50 -22.15 7.91
C GLU A 673 1.47 -22.82 8.81
N GLN A 674 1.05 -22.14 9.89
CA GLN A 674 -0.01 -22.66 10.76
C GLN A 674 -1.35 -22.80 10.01
N ASN A 675 -1.73 -21.80 9.21
CA ASN A 675 -3.04 -21.75 8.53
C ASN A 675 -2.89 -21.45 7.01
N PRO A 676 -2.38 -22.39 6.20
CA PRO A 676 -2.10 -22.14 4.80
C PRO A 676 -3.35 -22.12 3.91
N THR A 677 -3.30 -21.34 2.82
CA THR A 677 -4.18 -21.51 1.66
C THR A 677 -3.45 -22.32 0.58
N HIS A 678 -4.14 -23.26 -0.08
CA HIS A 678 -3.55 -24.05 -1.18
C HIS A 678 -4.53 -24.21 -2.36
N THR A 679 -4.01 -24.18 -3.58
CA THR A 679 -4.80 -24.29 -4.81
C THR A 679 -4.41 -25.57 -5.58
N TYR A 680 -5.38 -26.46 -5.77
CA TYR A 680 -5.19 -27.71 -6.50
C TYR A 680 -5.38 -27.52 -8.01
N ALA A 681 -4.36 -27.84 -8.80
CA ALA A 681 -4.38 -27.64 -10.26
C ALA A 681 -5.25 -28.67 -11.02
N THR A 682 -5.64 -29.77 -10.39
CA THR A 682 -6.36 -30.88 -11.04
C THR A 682 -7.47 -31.42 -10.14
N SER A 683 -8.58 -31.85 -10.74
CA SER A 683 -9.61 -32.62 -10.03
C SER A 683 -9.03 -33.92 -9.46
N GLY A 684 -9.48 -34.31 -8.28
CA GLY A 684 -9.01 -35.51 -7.60
C GLY A 684 -9.48 -35.58 -6.15
N THR A 685 -9.23 -36.72 -5.51
CA THR A 685 -9.32 -36.86 -4.07
C THR A 685 -7.91 -36.82 -3.51
N PHE A 686 -7.58 -35.78 -2.75
CA PHE A 686 -6.27 -35.57 -2.15
C PHE A 686 -6.33 -35.91 -0.67
N THR A 687 -5.29 -36.58 -0.18
CA THR A 687 -5.15 -36.88 1.25
C THR A 687 -4.26 -35.82 1.87
N VAL A 688 -4.87 -34.87 2.55
CA VAL A 688 -4.17 -33.80 3.26
C VAL A 688 -3.70 -34.32 4.60
N THR A 689 -2.43 -34.08 4.90
CA THR A 689 -1.78 -34.47 6.14
C THR A 689 -1.24 -33.24 6.85
N LEU A 690 -1.65 -33.02 8.09
CA LEU A 690 -1.00 -32.09 9.00
C LEU A 690 -0.18 -32.90 10.02
N THR A 691 1.12 -32.61 10.09
CA THR A 691 1.96 -33.02 11.22
C THR A 691 2.17 -31.81 12.11
N ALA A 692 1.63 -31.87 13.33
CA ALA A 692 1.91 -30.88 14.38
C ALA A 692 3.01 -31.43 15.28
N SER A 693 3.98 -30.59 15.67
CA SER A 693 5.10 -31.00 16.51
C SER A 693 5.50 -29.97 17.55
N ASN A 694 6.11 -30.44 18.63
CA ASN A 694 6.82 -29.66 19.63
C ASN A 694 8.06 -30.43 20.12
N ASN A 695 8.80 -29.87 21.08
CA ASN A 695 10.02 -30.49 21.62
C ASN A 695 9.79 -31.84 22.35
N ILE A 696 8.56 -32.21 22.70
CA ILE A 696 8.22 -33.49 23.36
C ILE A 696 7.90 -34.58 22.32
N GLY A 697 7.27 -34.21 21.20
CA GLY A 697 6.92 -35.14 20.14
C GLY A 697 6.06 -34.52 19.05
N SER A 698 5.43 -35.37 18.24
CA SER A 698 4.55 -34.96 17.15
C SER A 698 3.32 -35.85 17.07
N ASP A 699 2.26 -35.33 16.48
CA ASP A 699 1.07 -36.09 16.10
C ASP A 699 0.68 -35.74 14.66
N VAL A 700 -0.09 -36.63 14.03
CA VAL A 700 -0.45 -36.54 12.62
C VAL A 700 -1.94 -36.69 12.44
N GLN A 701 -2.55 -35.73 11.76
CA GLN A 701 -3.95 -35.78 11.34
C GLN A 701 -4.02 -35.86 9.83
N THR A 702 -4.89 -36.73 9.31
CA THR A 702 -5.16 -36.84 7.87
C THR A 702 -6.64 -36.61 7.58
N GLN A 703 -6.95 -35.84 6.55
CA GLN A 703 -8.30 -35.66 6.02
C GLN A 703 -8.30 -35.72 4.50
N GLN A 704 -9.39 -36.22 3.90
CA GLN A 704 -9.56 -36.14 2.45
C GLN A 704 -10.21 -34.82 2.05
N VAL A 705 -9.72 -34.23 0.97
CA VAL A 705 -10.40 -33.17 0.22
C VAL A 705 -10.70 -33.66 -1.18
N ILE A 706 -11.92 -33.39 -1.66
CA ILE A 706 -12.35 -33.71 -3.01
C ILE A 706 -12.36 -32.40 -3.79
N ILE A 707 -11.55 -32.35 -4.84
CA ILE A 707 -11.49 -31.26 -5.79
C ILE A 707 -12.16 -31.75 -7.07
N ASP A 708 -13.22 -31.07 -7.49
CA ASP A 708 -13.96 -31.41 -8.70
C ASP A 708 -14.01 -30.20 -9.64
N LEU A 709 -12.89 -29.91 -10.29
CA LEU A 709 -12.81 -28.86 -11.29
C LEU A 709 -13.65 -29.23 -12.52
N PRO A 710 -14.30 -28.24 -13.18
CA PRO A 710 -15.09 -28.49 -14.38
C PRO A 710 -14.26 -29.14 -15.48
N GLN A 711 -14.68 -30.33 -15.92
CA GLN A 711 -14.02 -31.04 -17.01
C GLN A 711 -14.22 -30.33 -18.34
N ALA A 712 -13.16 -30.23 -19.14
CA ALA A 712 -13.24 -29.68 -20.48
C ALA A 712 -14.19 -30.52 -21.36
N PRO A 713 -15.04 -29.90 -22.19
CA PRO A 713 -15.90 -30.61 -23.11
C PRO A 713 -15.07 -31.31 -24.19
N THR A 714 -15.58 -32.37 -24.80
CA THR A 714 -14.96 -32.91 -26.04
C THR A 714 -15.68 -32.37 -27.25
N ALA A 715 -14.96 -31.83 -28.22
CA ALA A 715 -15.52 -31.34 -29.47
C ALA A 715 -14.55 -31.63 -30.62
N ASP A 716 -15.10 -31.92 -31.79
CA ASP A 716 -14.35 -32.27 -32.99
C ASP A 716 -14.36 -31.12 -33.99
N ASP A 717 -13.25 -30.95 -34.70
CA ASP A 717 -13.17 -30.07 -35.85
C ASP A 717 -14.19 -30.47 -36.92
N ILE A 718 -14.71 -29.46 -37.63
CA ILE A 718 -15.62 -29.67 -38.76
C ILE A 718 -15.00 -29.14 -40.04
N THR A 719 -15.51 -29.63 -41.17
CA THR A 719 -15.19 -29.07 -42.50
C THR A 719 -16.47 -28.57 -43.14
N VAL A 720 -16.45 -27.33 -43.64
CA VAL A 720 -17.60 -26.71 -44.31
C VAL A 720 -17.19 -26.09 -45.64
N CYS A 721 -18.15 -25.93 -46.54
CA CYS A 721 -17.94 -25.22 -47.79
C CYS A 721 -18.00 -23.70 -47.56
N SER A 722 -17.14 -22.93 -48.26
CA SER A 722 -17.15 -21.47 -48.22
C SER A 722 -18.55 -20.90 -48.52
N GLY A 723 -18.99 -19.92 -47.73
CA GLY A 723 -20.31 -19.30 -47.84
C GLY A 723 -21.43 -20.07 -47.15
N SER A 724 -21.11 -21.13 -46.40
CA SER A 724 -22.09 -21.91 -45.61
C SER A 724 -21.89 -21.71 -44.10
N THR A 725 -22.91 -22.02 -43.31
CA THR A 725 -22.79 -22.17 -41.85
C THR A 725 -22.31 -23.58 -41.49
N GLY A 726 -21.56 -23.71 -40.40
CA GLY A 726 -21.18 -24.99 -39.81
C GLY A 726 -22.04 -25.37 -38.61
N THR A 727 -22.09 -26.67 -38.31
CA THR A 727 -22.74 -27.19 -37.10
C THR A 727 -21.67 -27.82 -36.23
N LEU A 728 -21.31 -27.14 -35.14
CA LEU A 728 -20.36 -27.62 -34.15
C LEU A 728 -21.08 -28.44 -33.08
N THR A 729 -20.49 -29.54 -32.65
CA THR A 729 -21.00 -30.38 -31.58
C THR A 729 -19.96 -30.52 -30.49
N ALA A 730 -20.38 -30.36 -29.24
CA ALA A 730 -19.58 -30.63 -28.06
C ALA A 730 -20.33 -31.58 -27.12
N ALA A 731 -19.58 -32.45 -26.44
CA ALA A 731 -20.05 -33.19 -25.29
C ALA A 731 -19.50 -32.52 -24.03
N ALA A 732 -20.33 -31.74 -23.36
CA ALA A 732 -20.07 -31.14 -22.06
C ALA A 732 -20.83 -31.92 -20.97
N ALA A 733 -20.29 -31.97 -19.75
CA ALA A 733 -21.01 -32.55 -18.62
C ALA A 733 -22.23 -31.70 -18.21
N ASN A 734 -22.14 -30.38 -18.43
CA ASN A 734 -23.18 -29.39 -18.15
C ASN A 734 -23.45 -28.59 -19.43
N GLU A 735 -23.39 -27.25 -19.39
CA GLU A 735 -23.70 -26.42 -20.55
C GLU A 735 -22.46 -26.21 -21.42
N ALA A 736 -22.55 -26.56 -22.71
CA ALA A 736 -21.52 -26.20 -23.69
C ALA A 736 -21.73 -24.75 -24.12
N VAL A 737 -20.81 -23.86 -23.78
CA VAL A 737 -20.84 -22.45 -24.19
C VAL A 737 -19.72 -22.18 -25.18
N TRP A 738 -20.06 -21.55 -26.30
CA TRP A 738 -19.16 -21.28 -27.40
C TRP A 738 -18.69 -19.83 -27.37
N TYR A 739 -17.41 -19.61 -27.63
CA TYR A 739 -16.76 -18.31 -27.64
C TYR A 739 -15.95 -18.11 -28.91
N ASP A 740 -15.71 -16.83 -29.22
CA ASP A 740 -14.69 -16.44 -30.19
C ASP A 740 -13.29 -16.36 -29.55
N ALA A 741 -12.29 -15.99 -30.36
CA ALA A 741 -10.90 -15.84 -29.92
C ALA A 741 -10.66 -14.66 -28.95
N GLN A 742 -11.68 -13.83 -28.69
CA GLN A 742 -11.64 -12.73 -27.73
C GLN A 742 -12.43 -13.07 -26.45
N GLU A 743 -12.81 -14.35 -26.26
CA GLU A 743 -13.63 -14.84 -25.13
C GLU A 743 -15.04 -14.22 -25.09
N ALA A 744 -15.55 -13.67 -26.20
CA ALA A 744 -16.94 -13.24 -26.27
C ALA A 744 -17.86 -14.42 -26.54
N VAL A 745 -18.95 -14.54 -25.78
CA VAL A 745 -19.94 -15.62 -25.92
C VAL A 745 -20.66 -15.49 -27.27
N LEU A 746 -20.60 -16.55 -28.07
CA LEU A 746 -21.28 -16.68 -29.36
C LEU A 746 -22.66 -17.36 -29.23
N GLY A 747 -22.81 -18.24 -28.24
CA GLY A 747 -24.04 -18.96 -27.95
C GLY A 747 -23.80 -20.18 -27.06
N SER A 748 -24.87 -20.84 -26.64
CA SER A 748 -24.78 -22.06 -25.83
C SER A 748 -25.56 -23.23 -26.46
N GLY A 749 -25.19 -24.44 -26.04
CA GLY A 749 -25.78 -25.70 -26.48
C GLY A 749 -24.92 -26.51 -27.45
N SER A 750 -25.41 -27.72 -27.73
CA SER A 750 -24.85 -28.65 -28.70
C SER A 750 -26.03 -29.36 -29.38
N PRO A 751 -26.25 -29.17 -30.70
CA PRO A 751 -25.36 -28.49 -31.64
C PRO A 751 -25.41 -26.95 -31.57
N PHE A 752 -24.29 -26.29 -31.91
CA PHE A 752 -24.19 -24.84 -32.15
C PHE A 752 -23.97 -24.56 -33.64
N THR A 753 -24.67 -23.57 -34.19
CA THR A 753 -24.54 -23.20 -35.61
C THR A 753 -23.68 -21.95 -35.76
N THR A 754 -22.57 -22.05 -36.49
CA THR A 754 -21.67 -20.92 -36.70
C THR A 754 -22.32 -19.84 -37.58
N PRO A 755 -21.82 -18.59 -37.53
CA PRO A 755 -22.01 -17.63 -38.61
C PRO A 755 -21.53 -18.20 -39.96
N VAL A 756 -21.90 -17.56 -41.08
CA VAL A 756 -21.44 -17.96 -42.42
C VAL A 756 -19.92 -17.86 -42.51
N LEU A 757 -19.26 -18.95 -42.91
CA LEU A 757 -17.80 -19.06 -42.94
C LEU A 757 -17.26 -18.91 -44.37
N ASN A 758 -16.34 -17.98 -44.57
CA ASN A 758 -15.67 -17.74 -45.86
C ASN A 758 -14.17 -18.06 -45.83
N SER A 759 -13.64 -18.36 -44.64
CA SER A 759 -12.26 -18.72 -44.36
C SER A 759 -12.25 -19.62 -43.14
N THR A 760 -11.23 -20.47 -43.00
CA THR A 760 -11.05 -21.29 -41.79
C THR A 760 -11.10 -20.41 -40.53
N SER A 761 -11.90 -20.82 -39.56
CA SER A 761 -12.14 -20.07 -38.32
C SER A 761 -12.05 -21.01 -37.12
N THR A 762 -11.56 -20.47 -36.02
CA THR A 762 -11.41 -21.18 -34.75
C THR A 762 -12.46 -20.70 -33.77
N PHE A 763 -13.09 -21.64 -33.08
CA PHE A 763 -14.06 -21.44 -32.02
C PHE A 763 -13.55 -22.09 -30.73
N PHE A 764 -14.03 -21.62 -29.59
CA PHE A 764 -13.69 -22.21 -28.30
C PHE A 764 -14.96 -22.68 -27.62
N VAL A 765 -14.94 -23.87 -27.03
CA VAL A 765 -16.06 -24.37 -26.24
C VAL A 765 -15.61 -24.70 -24.83
N ARG A 766 -16.40 -24.25 -23.85
CA ARG A 766 -16.21 -24.57 -22.43
C ARG A 766 -17.45 -25.28 -21.90
N ASN A 767 -17.23 -26.12 -20.91
CA ASN A 767 -18.28 -26.66 -20.06
C ASN A 767 -18.49 -25.65 -18.93
N GLU A 768 -19.63 -24.97 -18.94
CA GLU A 768 -20.03 -24.04 -17.88
C GLU A 768 -21.00 -24.72 -16.91
N ILE A 769 -20.74 -24.52 -15.62
CA ILE A 769 -21.63 -24.91 -14.53
C ILE A 769 -22.25 -23.64 -13.98
N ALA A 770 -23.55 -23.46 -14.21
CA ALA A 770 -24.28 -22.35 -13.64
C ALA A 770 -24.33 -22.47 -12.11
N SER A 771 -23.99 -21.37 -11.44
CA SER A 771 -24.10 -21.27 -9.98
C SER A 771 -25.57 -21.08 -9.57
N ALA A 772 -26.00 -21.79 -8.52
CA ALA A 772 -27.34 -21.59 -7.97
C ALA A 772 -27.41 -20.25 -7.22
N PRO A 773 -28.55 -19.53 -7.27
CA PRO A 773 -28.77 -18.36 -6.42
C PRO A 773 -28.78 -18.74 -4.93
N VAL A 774 -28.15 -17.90 -4.12
CA VAL A 774 -28.10 -18.02 -2.66
C VAL A 774 -28.54 -16.69 -2.05
N ASN A 775 -29.31 -16.74 -0.97
CA ASN A 775 -29.69 -15.53 -0.25
C ASN A 775 -28.73 -15.21 0.89
N VAL A 776 -28.38 -13.94 1.05
CA VAL A 776 -27.56 -13.42 2.14
C VAL A 776 -28.28 -12.30 2.89
N GLY A 777 -28.12 -12.29 4.21
CA GLY A 777 -28.73 -11.30 5.08
C GLY A 777 -30.07 -11.74 5.67
N PRO A 778 -30.74 -10.84 6.41
CA PRO A 778 -32.03 -11.10 7.04
C PRO A 778 -33.15 -11.28 6.03
N LEU A 779 -34.11 -12.17 6.29
CA LEU A 779 -35.26 -12.47 5.40
C LEU A 779 -36.11 -11.23 5.03
N ASN A 780 -36.23 -10.26 5.94
CA ASN A 780 -36.96 -9.00 5.77
C ASN A 780 -36.62 -8.02 6.91
N GLY A 781 -37.32 -6.88 6.99
CA GLY A 781 -37.13 -5.85 8.02
C GLY A 781 -37.48 -6.23 9.47
N SER A 782 -37.75 -7.51 9.80
CA SER A 782 -38.18 -7.94 11.14
C SER A 782 -37.06 -8.10 12.17
N ILE A 783 -35.80 -7.79 11.83
CA ILE A 783 -34.64 -8.02 12.71
C ILE A 783 -34.44 -6.99 13.84
N GLY A 784 -35.34 -6.02 13.98
CA GLY A 784 -35.30 -5.07 15.09
C GLY A 784 -36.25 -3.89 14.87
N THR A 785 -36.13 -2.85 15.70
CA THR A 785 -36.95 -1.64 15.55
C THR A 785 -36.39 -0.72 14.47
N GLY A 786 -37.27 -0.12 13.67
CA GLY A 786 -36.91 0.73 12.55
C GLY A 786 -38.05 1.64 12.08
N GLY A 787 -37.87 2.29 10.94
CA GLY A 787 -38.84 3.20 10.36
C GLY A 787 -38.66 3.42 8.86
N GLN A 788 -39.59 4.14 8.25
CA GLN A 788 -39.53 4.53 6.84
C GLN A 788 -38.62 5.76 6.67
N HIS A 789 -37.64 5.69 5.77
CA HIS A 789 -36.66 6.75 5.57
C HIS A 789 -36.66 7.27 4.13
N GLY A 790 -37.18 8.49 3.93
CA GLY A 790 -37.23 9.22 2.67
C GLY A 790 -36.59 10.62 2.74
N ASN A 791 -35.51 10.75 3.52
CA ASN A 791 -34.72 11.98 3.59
C ASN A 791 -33.46 11.83 2.71
N ALA A 792 -32.84 12.96 2.34
CA ALA A 792 -31.60 12.96 1.55
C ALA A 792 -30.43 12.43 2.39
N PHE A 793 -30.11 11.16 2.21
CA PHE A 793 -29.02 10.41 2.84
C PHE A 793 -28.71 9.17 2.02
N ILE A 794 -27.43 8.83 1.87
CA ILE A 794 -26.97 7.62 1.16
C ILE A 794 -26.90 6.45 2.14
N GLY A 795 -27.97 5.65 2.17
CA GLY A 795 -28.02 4.43 2.97
C GLY A 795 -27.56 3.24 2.17
N THR A 796 -26.50 2.57 2.64
CA THR A 796 -25.91 1.39 1.98
C THR A 796 -25.68 0.25 2.95
N VAL A 797 -25.71 -0.97 2.40
CA VAL A 797 -25.17 -2.17 3.02
C VAL A 797 -23.76 -2.37 2.47
N ASN A 798 -22.81 -2.61 3.36
CA ASN A 798 -21.42 -2.86 3.03
C ASN A 798 -21.17 -4.36 2.95
N PHE A 799 -20.34 -4.79 2.01
CA PHE A 799 -19.99 -6.18 1.87
C PHE A 799 -18.58 -6.41 1.31
N THR A 800 -18.04 -7.59 1.57
CA THR A 800 -16.85 -8.12 0.89
C THR A 800 -17.29 -9.22 -0.06
N ALA A 801 -16.94 -9.11 -1.33
CA ALA A 801 -17.05 -10.20 -2.31
C ALA A 801 -15.73 -10.97 -2.34
N PHE A 802 -15.79 -12.29 -2.30
CA PHE A 802 -14.60 -13.16 -2.34
C PHE A 802 -14.30 -13.69 -3.75
N GLN A 803 -15.26 -13.53 -4.67
CA GLN A 803 -15.16 -13.88 -6.08
C GLN A 803 -16.14 -13.02 -6.89
N PRO A 804 -16.03 -12.95 -8.24
CA PRO A 804 -17.02 -12.30 -9.08
C PRO A 804 -18.43 -12.90 -8.88
N LEU A 805 -19.45 -12.04 -8.80
CA LEU A 805 -20.84 -12.45 -8.54
C LEU A 805 -21.85 -11.46 -9.11
N THR A 806 -23.10 -11.87 -9.26
CA THR A 806 -24.24 -11.00 -9.56
C THR A 806 -25.18 -10.90 -8.36
N ILE A 807 -25.52 -9.68 -7.95
CA ILE A 807 -26.63 -9.42 -7.01
C ILE A 807 -27.91 -9.35 -7.84
N VAL A 808 -28.66 -10.44 -7.84
CA VAL A 808 -29.82 -10.65 -8.71
C VAL A 808 -31.00 -9.83 -8.22
N SER A 809 -31.36 -9.98 -6.95
CA SER A 809 -32.54 -9.35 -6.38
C SER A 809 -32.36 -9.07 -4.89
N ALA A 810 -33.21 -8.24 -4.32
CA ALA A 810 -33.24 -8.00 -2.88
C ALA A 810 -34.67 -7.77 -2.42
N TRP A 811 -34.94 -8.09 -1.17
CA TRP A 811 -36.20 -7.78 -0.53
C TRP A 811 -36.17 -6.34 0.02
N VAL A 812 -37.25 -5.59 -0.16
CA VAL A 812 -37.43 -4.21 0.34
C VAL A 812 -38.82 -3.99 0.93
N GLU A 813 -38.98 -2.97 1.77
CA GLU A 813 -40.29 -2.50 2.23
C GLU A 813 -40.44 -1.00 1.95
N ALA A 814 -41.37 -0.64 1.06
CA ALA A 814 -41.57 0.76 0.65
C ALA A 814 -42.85 1.37 1.23
N ALA A 815 -42.76 2.61 1.71
CA ALA A 815 -43.94 3.37 2.15
C ALA A 815 -44.86 3.77 0.97
N THR A 816 -44.30 4.02 -0.21
CA THR A 816 -45.04 4.38 -1.42
C THR A 816 -44.41 3.74 -2.66
N ALA A 817 -45.25 3.42 -3.65
CA ALA A 817 -44.76 2.93 -4.93
C ALA A 817 -44.00 4.02 -5.70
N GLY A 818 -43.00 3.62 -6.50
CA GLY A 818 -42.36 4.50 -7.49
C GLY A 818 -40.92 4.09 -7.83
N GLN A 819 -40.31 4.84 -8.74
CA GLN A 819 -38.92 4.63 -9.13
C GLN A 819 -37.96 4.94 -7.98
N ARG A 820 -36.94 4.09 -7.81
CA ARG A 820 -35.82 4.25 -6.89
C ARG A 820 -34.53 3.95 -7.63
N THR A 821 -33.50 4.74 -7.34
CA THR A 821 -32.17 4.57 -7.92
C THR A 821 -31.31 3.82 -6.93
N PHE A 822 -30.90 2.62 -7.30
CA PHE A 822 -29.90 1.85 -6.57
C PHE A 822 -28.56 2.00 -7.27
N ASN A 823 -27.51 1.96 -6.49
CA ASN A 823 -26.14 2.12 -6.93
C ASN A 823 -25.27 1.05 -6.27
N LEU A 824 -24.29 0.58 -7.03
CA LEU A 824 -23.19 -0.24 -6.53
C LEU A 824 -21.93 0.61 -6.56
N TRP A 825 -21.19 0.62 -5.45
CA TRP A 825 -19.91 1.32 -5.32
C TRP A 825 -18.79 0.34 -4.99
N ASN A 826 -17.58 0.68 -5.45
CA ASN A 826 -16.35 0.07 -4.95
C ASN A 826 -16.01 0.70 -3.59
N GLY A 827 -15.78 -0.11 -2.56
CA GLY A 827 -15.57 0.34 -1.18
C GLY A 827 -16.84 0.60 -0.37
N LEU A 828 -16.66 1.01 0.88
CA LEU A 828 -17.72 1.12 1.89
C LEU A 828 -18.54 2.42 1.74
N ASN A 829 -19.76 2.39 2.26
CA ASN A 829 -20.61 3.53 2.56
C ASN A 829 -21.10 4.38 1.38
N GLY A 830 -20.83 3.97 0.14
CA GLY A 830 -21.19 4.73 -1.06
C GLY A 830 -20.47 6.08 -1.21
N THR A 831 -19.28 6.23 -0.60
CA THR A 831 -18.51 7.49 -0.58
C THR A 831 -17.30 7.52 -1.52
N ASN A 832 -16.86 6.37 -2.04
CA ASN A 832 -15.66 6.26 -2.88
C ASN A 832 -15.95 6.54 -4.36
N GLY A 833 -16.37 7.78 -4.67
CA GLY A 833 -16.54 8.24 -6.05
C GLY A 833 -17.86 7.83 -6.73
N ALA A 834 -17.87 7.83 -8.06
CA ALA A 834 -19.06 7.53 -8.86
C ALA A 834 -19.44 6.04 -8.72
N PRO A 835 -20.75 5.70 -8.69
CA PRO A 835 -21.20 4.31 -8.72
C PRO A 835 -20.57 3.57 -9.90
N ILE A 836 -20.08 2.35 -9.67
CA ILE A 836 -19.61 1.48 -10.75
C ILE A 836 -20.78 1.00 -11.61
N GLN A 837 -21.96 0.86 -11.01
CA GLN A 837 -23.22 0.60 -11.71
C GLN A 837 -24.37 1.35 -11.03
N THR A 838 -25.35 1.76 -11.84
CA THR A 838 -26.59 2.40 -11.39
C THR A 838 -27.78 1.76 -12.09
N ILE A 839 -28.81 1.44 -11.32
CA ILE A 839 -30.07 0.90 -11.84
C ILE A 839 -31.25 1.72 -11.29
N VAL A 840 -32.32 1.80 -12.07
CA VAL A 840 -33.58 2.41 -11.64
C VAL A 840 -34.65 1.34 -11.61
N VAL A 841 -35.18 1.07 -10.42
CA VAL A 841 -36.18 0.01 -10.19
C VAL A 841 -37.49 0.65 -9.77
N ASN A 842 -38.60 0.20 -10.38
CA ASN A 842 -39.94 0.60 -9.95
C ASN A 842 -40.37 -0.25 -8.76
N VAL A 843 -40.25 0.30 -7.55
CA VAL A 843 -40.54 -0.40 -6.30
C VAL A 843 -42.03 -0.30 -5.98
N PRO A 844 -42.77 -1.41 -5.78
CA PRO A 844 -44.16 -1.40 -5.33
C PRO A 844 -44.32 -0.90 -3.88
N VAL A 845 -45.54 -0.52 -3.47
CA VAL A 845 -45.83 -0.19 -2.06
C VAL A 845 -45.87 -1.46 -1.21
N GLY A 846 -45.36 -1.37 0.02
CA GLY A 846 -45.31 -2.46 0.97
C GLY A 846 -44.07 -3.34 0.80
N GLN A 847 -44.17 -4.54 1.33
CA GLN A 847 -43.12 -5.56 1.39
C GLN A 847 -43.02 -6.34 0.07
N GLY A 848 -41.83 -6.52 -0.48
CA GLY A 848 -41.64 -7.31 -1.69
C GLY A 848 -40.19 -7.43 -2.17
N ARG A 849 -39.94 -8.41 -3.04
CA ARG A 849 -38.65 -8.61 -3.71
C ARG A 849 -38.59 -7.77 -4.98
N ILE A 850 -37.44 -7.15 -5.21
CA ILE A 850 -37.15 -6.32 -6.39
C ILE A 850 -35.91 -6.84 -7.10
N ASP A 851 -35.93 -6.79 -8.43
CA ASP A 851 -34.80 -7.19 -9.26
C ASP A 851 -33.77 -6.06 -9.30
N LEU A 852 -32.50 -6.42 -9.10
CA LEU A 852 -31.37 -5.49 -9.09
C LEU A 852 -30.43 -5.75 -10.29
N GLY A 853 -29.90 -6.96 -10.42
CA GLY A 853 -29.02 -7.35 -11.52
C GLY A 853 -27.65 -6.66 -11.54
N PHE A 854 -27.09 -6.32 -10.38
CA PHE A 854 -25.74 -5.73 -10.30
C PHE A 854 -24.65 -6.78 -10.47
N TYR A 855 -23.68 -6.55 -11.36
CA TYR A 855 -22.51 -7.41 -11.49
C TYR A 855 -21.32 -6.90 -10.67
N VAL A 856 -20.74 -7.75 -9.83
CA VAL A 856 -19.53 -7.48 -9.04
C VAL A 856 -18.36 -8.19 -9.72
N PRO A 857 -17.42 -7.46 -10.33
CA PRO A 857 -16.49 -8.04 -11.31
C PRO A 857 -15.28 -8.75 -10.72
N ALA A 858 -15.00 -8.59 -9.42
CA ALA A 858 -13.79 -9.12 -8.78
C ALA A 858 -14.00 -9.28 -7.27
N PRO A 859 -13.13 -10.07 -6.59
CA PRO A 859 -13.02 -10.02 -5.14
C PRO A 859 -12.67 -8.60 -4.65
N GLY A 860 -13.26 -8.16 -3.54
CA GLY A 860 -13.03 -6.82 -3.01
C GLY A 860 -14.11 -6.37 -2.03
N VAL A 861 -13.97 -5.14 -1.54
CA VAL A 861 -14.94 -4.50 -0.64
C VAL A 861 -15.85 -3.59 -1.46
N TYR A 862 -17.16 -3.65 -1.23
CA TYR A 862 -18.18 -2.95 -2.00
C TYR A 862 -19.31 -2.46 -1.09
N SER A 863 -20.16 -1.59 -1.63
CA SER A 863 -21.39 -1.17 -0.96
C SER A 863 -22.52 -0.99 -1.97
N ILE A 864 -23.74 -1.31 -1.53
CA ILE A 864 -24.95 -1.21 -2.35
C ILE A 864 -26.05 -0.47 -1.60
N GLY A 865 -26.70 0.46 -2.29
CA GLY A 865 -27.80 1.23 -1.71
C GLY A 865 -28.16 2.44 -2.55
N GLY A 866 -28.63 3.50 -1.90
CA GLY A 866 -29.06 4.69 -2.63
C GLY A 866 -29.46 5.86 -1.74
N ASN A 867 -29.76 6.98 -2.40
CA ASN A 867 -30.15 8.23 -1.74
C ASN A 867 -31.67 8.40 -1.78
N ASN A 868 -32.27 8.83 -0.67
CA ASN A 868 -33.70 9.15 -0.58
C ASN A 868 -34.60 7.99 -1.04
N MET A 869 -34.35 6.82 -0.46
CA MET A 869 -34.95 5.58 -0.93
C MET A 869 -36.42 5.44 -0.54
N ASN A 870 -36.92 6.16 0.47
CA ASN A 870 -38.28 5.98 1.01
C ASN A 870 -38.62 4.50 1.25
N LEU A 871 -37.65 3.80 1.83
CA LEU A 871 -37.70 2.39 2.20
C LEU A 871 -37.50 2.25 3.72
N TYR A 872 -37.95 1.11 4.25
CA TYR A 872 -37.75 0.76 5.66
C TYR A 872 -36.27 0.48 5.95
N ARG A 873 -35.80 1.01 7.08
CA ARG A 873 -34.46 0.77 7.63
C ARG A 873 -34.60 0.32 9.08
N ASN A 874 -33.81 -0.68 9.50
CA ASN A 874 -33.65 -1.04 10.91
C ASN A 874 -32.60 -0.14 11.59
N ASN A 875 -32.95 0.39 12.75
CA ASN A 875 -32.08 1.27 13.55
C ASN A 875 -31.31 0.50 14.65
N ALA A 876 -31.60 -0.79 14.83
CA ALA A 876 -30.95 -1.70 15.76
C ALA A 876 -31.32 -3.15 15.40
N GLY A 877 -30.58 -4.13 15.93
CA GLY A 877 -30.87 -5.56 15.84
C GLY A 877 -30.21 -6.30 14.68
N ALA A 878 -29.42 -5.62 13.83
CA ALA A 878 -28.56 -6.29 12.87
C ALA A 878 -27.37 -6.97 13.56
N SER A 879 -26.97 -8.13 13.06
CA SER A 879 -25.85 -8.91 13.61
C SER A 879 -24.88 -9.23 12.49
N TYR A 880 -24.14 -8.23 12.02
CA TYR A 880 -23.06 -8.45 11.05
C TYR A 880 -21.93 -9.28 11.67
N PRO A 881 -21.19 -10.06 10.86
CA PRO A 881 -21.39 -10.25 9.43
C PRO A 881 -22.46 -11.29 9.07
N TYR A 882 -23.17 -11.08 7.95
CA TYR A 882 -23.98 -12.12 7.31
C TYR A 882 -23.17 -12.75 6.17
N ILE A 883 -22.79 -14.02 6.32
CA ILE A 883 -21.78 -14.65 5.46
C ILE A 883 -22.39 -15.77 4.61
N VAL A 884 -22.13 -15.73 3.30
CA VAL A 884 -22.13 -16.90 2.42
C VAL A 884 -20.66 -17.22 2.14
N PRO A 885 -20.11 -18.28 2.78
CA PRO A 885 -18.67 -18.57 2.74
C PRO A 885 -18.14 -18.68 1.30
N GLY A 886 -16.96 -18.11 1.04
CA GLY A 886 -16.32 -18.08 -0.27
C GLY A 886 -17.02 -17.22 -1.35
N LEU A 887 -18.17 -16.60 -1.07
CA LEU A 887 -18.91 -15.78 -2.05
C LEU A 887 -19.04 -14.32 -1.63
N ILE A 888 -19.74 -14.06 -0.52
CA ILE A 888 -20.04 -12.70 -0.05
C ILE A 888 -20.20 -12.66 1.47
N SER A 889 -19.70 -11.59 2.10
CA SER A 889 -19.94 -11.28 3.51
C SER A 889 -20.52 -9.86 3.62
N LEU A 890 -21.76 -9.71 4.10
CA LEU A 890 -22.29 -8.39 4.46
C LEU A 890 -21.62 -7.98 5.77
N THR A 891 -20.77 -6.96 5.76
CA THR A 891 -19.86 -6.62 6.85
C THR A 891 -20.35 -5.46 7.72
N GLY A 892 -21.33 -4.70 7.24
CA GLY A 892 -21.82 -3.53 7.96
C GLY A 892 -22.74 -2.68 7.11
N SER A 893 -22.85 -1.40 7.47
CA SER A 893 -23.71 -0.44 6.79
C SER A 893 -23.15 0.97 6.89
N SER A 894 -23.70 1.94 6.15
CA SER A 894 -23.26 3.35 6.21
C SER A 894 -23.63 4.10 7.49
N SER A 895 -23.93 3.40 8.58
CA SER A 895 -24.26 3.99 9.87
C SER A 895 -23.01 4.38 10.64
N THR A 896 -22.93 5.64 11.06
CA THR A 896 -21.91 6.13 12.00
C THR A 896 -22.37 6.04 13.47
N THR A 897 -23.63 5.63 13.71
CA THR A 897 -24.26 5.67 15.04
C THR A 897 -24.27 4.32 15.76
N GLY A 898 -23.64 3.29 15.19
CA GLY A 898 -23.48 1.96 15.81
C GLY A 898 -23.57 0.80 14.80
N PRO A 899 -23.06 -0.39 15.18
CA PRO A 899 -22.90 -1.54 14.28
C PRO A 899 -24.22 -2.25 13.94
N ASP A 900 -25.27 -2.06 14.75
CA ASP A 900 -26.53 -2.83 14.64
C ASP A 900 -27.52 -2.28 13.58
N PHE A 901 -27.09 -1.35 12.72
CA PHE A 901 -27.94 -0.69 11.71
C PHE A 901 -27.94 -1.44 10.37
N TYR A 902 -29.11 -1.55 9.75
CA TYR A 902 -29.27 -2.24 8.47
C TYR A 902 -30.15 -1.45 7.51
N TYR A 903 -29.62 -1.10 6.33
CA TYR A 903 -30.29 -0.24 5.35
C TYR A 903 -31.00 -1.04 4.26
N TYR A 904 -32.26 -0.69 4.00
CA TYR A 904 -33.10 -0.88 2.80
C TYR A 904 -33.22 -2.26 2.12
N LEU A 905 -32.15 -3.04 2.01
CA LEU A 905 -31.99 -4.23 1.18
C LEU A 905 -31.81 -5.48 2.03
N TYR A 906 -32.87 -6.25 2.19
CA TYR A 906 -32.91 -7.50 2.96
C TYR A 906 -32.80 -8.70 2.01
N ASP A 907 -32.41 -9.87 2.50
CA ASP A 907 -32.45 -11.16 1.78
C ASP A 907 -31.88 -11.06 0.36
N LEU A 908 -30.65 -10.53 0.22
CA LEU A 908 -30.01 -10.32 -1.09
C LEU A 908 -29.80 -11.67 -1.76
N GLU A 909 -30.41 -11.87 -2.92
CA GLU A 909 -30.17 -13.04 -3.75
C GLU A 909 -28.94 -12.78 -4.63
N VAL A 910 -27.90 -13.58 -4.44
CA VAL A 910 -26.64 -13.48 -5.16
C VAL A 910 -26.35 -14.78 -5.92
N VAL A 911 -25.68 -14.66 -7.06
CA VAL A 911 -25.26 -15.78 -7.91
C VAL A 911 -23.78 -15.60 -8.22
N ALA A 912 -22.95 -16.58 -7.90
CA ALA A 912 -21.53 -16.56 -8.31
C ALA A 912 -21.40 -16.65 -9.84
N ASP A 913 -20.30 -16.17 -10.41
CA ASP A 913 -20.01 -16.45 -11.82
C ASP A 913 -19.99 -17.97 -12.11
N PRO A 914 -20.37 -18.40 -13.32
CA PRO A 914 -20.40 -19.82 -13.65
C PRO A 914 -18.99 -20.41 -13.60
N CYS A 915 -18.83 -21.61 -13.03
CA CYS A 915 -17.55 -22.32 -13.10
C CYS A 915 -17.30 -22.74 -14.55
N ARG A 916 -16.13 -22.38 -15.10
CA ARG A 916 -15.76 -22.69 -16.48
C ARG A 916 -14.63 -23.71 -16.53
N SER A 917 -14.78 -24.72 -17.38
CA SER A 917 -13.66 -25.61 -17.71
C SER A 917 -12.57 -24.88 -18.51
N PRO A 918 -11.37 -25.48 -18.65
CA PRO A 918 -10.47 -25.13 -19.75
C PRO A 918 -11.22 -25.14 -21.10
N ALA A 919 -10.84 -24.23 -22.00
CA ALA A 919 -11.41 -24.15 -23.33
C ALA A 919 -10.87 -25.28 -24.22
N VAL A 920 -11.75 -25.85 -25.03
CA VAL A 920 -11.37 -26.71 -26.15
C VAL A 920 -11.47 -25.90 -27.44
N GLU A 921 -10.36 -25.87 -28.17
CA GLU A 921 -10.29 -25.27 -29.50
C GLU A 921 -10.98 -26.18 -30.52
N VAL A 922 -11.84 -25.61 -31.36
CA VAL A 922 -12.54 -26.28 -32.45
C VAL A 922 -12.38 -25.49 -33.72
N THR A 923 -11.71 -26.08 -34.71
CA THR A 923 -11.46 -25.47 -36.01
C THR A 923 -12.54 -25.87 -37.01
N ALA A 924 -13.18 -24.88 -37.62
CA ALA A 924 -14.02 -25.06 -38.79
C ALA A 924 -13.19 -24.81 -40.05
N PHE A 925 -12.70 -25.88 -40.69
CA PHE A 925 -11.94 -25.80 -41.93
C PHE A 925 -12.87 -25.43 -43.09
N VAL A 926 -12.57 -24.33 -43.78
CA VAL A 926 -13.37 -23.88 -44.93
C VAL A 926 -12.70 -24.34 -46.22
N VAL A 927 -13.42 -25.18 -46.97
CA VAL A 927 -13.02 -25.60 -48.31
C VAL A 927 -13.61 -24.63 -49.34
N PRO A 928 -12.81 -24.13 -50.31
CA PRO A 928 -13.33 -23.33 -51.42
C PRO A 928 -14.45 -24.07 -52.14
N GLY A 929 -15.55 -23.38 -52.46
CA GLY A 929 -16.69 -23.97 -53.17
C GLY A 929 -16.38 -24.39 -54.61
N ALA A 930 -17.36 -25.01 -55.27
CA ALA A 930 -17.27 -25.39 -56.68
C ALA A 930 -16.94 -24.15 -57.53
N ASN A 931 -15.91 -24.25 -58.36
CA ASN A 931 -15.49 -23.20 -59.26
C ASN A 931 -14.98 -23.81 -60.57
N PHE A 932 -15.46 -23.31 -61.70
CA PHE A 932 -14.93 -23.69 -63.00
C PHE A 932 -14.95 -22.55 -64.00
N SER A 933 -14.14 -22.72 -65.04
CA SER A 933 -14.13 -21.89 -66.25
C SER A 933 -14.28 -22.78 -67.48
N PHE A 934 -14.54 -22.19 -68.64
CA PHE A 934 -14.64 -22.94 -69.89
C PHE A 934 -14.22 -22.09 -71.08
N VAL A 935 -13.78 -22.77 -72.15
CA VAL A 935 -13.48 -22.17 -73.44
C VAL A 935 -14.37 -22.82 -74.50
N ALA A 936 -15.06 -22.00 -75.29
CA ALA A 936 -15.95 -22.44 -76.35
C ALA A 936 -15.24 -22.48 -77.71
N ASN A 937 -15.46 -23.54 -78.49
CA ASN A 937 -15.05 -23.66 -79.88
C ASN A 937 -16.18 -24.34 -80.69
N GLY A 938 -17.00 -23.53 -81.37
CA GLY A 938 -18.22 -24.00 -82.04
C GLY A 938 -19.22 -24.58 -81.04
N ASN A 939 -19.61 -25.84 -81.26
CA ASN A 939 -20.52 -26.56 -80.36
C ASN A 939 -19.79 -27.30 -79.21
N THR A 940 -18.46 -27.14 -79.09
CA THR A 940 -17.67 -27.85 -78.08
C THR A 940 -17.20 -26.90 -76.99
N LEU A 941 -17.45 -27.24 -75.74
CA LEU A 941 -16.91 -26.56 -74.55
C LEU A 941 -15.82 -27.42 -73.93
N THR A 942 -14.67 -26.82 -73.63
CA THR A 942 -13.61 -27.41 -72.80
C THR A 942 -13.69 -26.77 -71.43
N PHE A 943 -13.96 -27.56 -70.39
CA PHE A 943 -14.08 -27.08 -69.03
C PHE A 943 -12.74 -27.19 -68.29
N THR A 944 -12.44 -26.19 -67.46
CA THR A 944 -11.30 -26.20 -66.54
C THR A 944 -11.82 -26.02 -65.12
N GLU A 945 -11.60 -27.05 -64.33
CA GLU A 945 -11.93 -27.15 -62.93
C GLU A 945 -10.96 -26.32 -62.10
N ALA A 946 -11.48 -25.50 -61.19
CA ALA A 946 -10.71 -24.54 -60.38
C ALA A 946 -11.12 -24.56 -58.90
N SER A 947 -11.86 -25.57 -58.44
CA SER A 947 -12.25 -25.73 -57.04
C SER A 947 -11.05 -26.17 -56.20
N GLY A 948 -10.86 -25.53 -55.05
CA GLY A 948 -9.81 -25.94 -54.12
C GLY A 948 -10.22 -27.20 -53.34
N GLY A 949 -9.40 -28.25 -53.38
CA GLY A 949 -9.58 -29.44 -52.52
C GLY A 949 -10.65 -30.44 -52.95
N ALA A 950 -11.17 -30.36 -54.17
CA ALA A 950 -12.10 -31.35 -54.71
C ALA A 950 -11.41 -32.70 -54.96
N THR A 951 -12.09 -33.79 -54.61
CA THR A 951 -11.61 -35.18 -54.83
C THR A 951 -12.42 -35.93 -55.88
N THR A 952 -13.68 -35.54 -56.09
CA THR A 952 -14.55 -36.07 -57.14
C THR A 952 -15.39 -34.96 -57.77
N TRP A 953 -15.69 -35.10 -59.05
CA TRP A 953 -16.42 -34.11 -59.85
C TRP A 953 -17.62 -34.77 -60.52
N PHE A 954 -18.72 -34.04 -60.60
CA PHE A 954 -19.91 -34.42 -61.35
C PHE A 954 -20.40 -33.22 -62.14
N TRP A 955 -20.42 -33.37 -63.46
CA TRP A 955 -20.86 -32.38 -64.40
C TRP A 955 -22.23 -32.77 -64.94
N ASP A 956 -23.19 -31.86 -64.87
CA ASP A 956 -24.41 -31.88 -65.67
C ASP A 956 -24.30 -30.78 -66.71
N PHE A 957 -24.29 -31.15 -67.99
CA PHE A 957 -24.11 -30.20 -69.08
C PHE A 957 -25.42 -29.52 -69.52
N GLY A 958 -26.56 -29.89 -68.92
CA GLY A 958 -27.87 -29.29 -69.20
C GLY A 958 -28.55 -29.78 -70.49
N ASP A 959 -27.96 -30.75 -71.20
CA ASP A 959 -28.50 -31.39 -72.41
C ASP A 959 -28.92 -32.86 -72.20
N GLY A 960 -28.94 -33.31 -70.94
CA GLY A 960 -29.21 -34.68 -70.54
C GLY A 960 -27.98 -35.59 -70.49
N THR A 961 -26.79 -35.07 -70.79
CA THR A 961 -25.52 -35.78 -70.65
C THR A 961 -24.70 -35.28 -69.46
N THR A 962 -23.81 -36.13 -68.95
CA THR A 962 -23.03 -35.86 -67.72
C THR A 962 -21.58 -36.33 -67.88
N SER A 963 -20.68 -35.85 -67.00
CA SER A 963 -19.31 -36.36 -66.89
C SER A 963 -18.85 -36.43 -65.43
N THR A 964 -17.85 -37.27 -65.17
CA THR A 964 -17.13 -37.33 -63.88
C THR A 964 -15.64 -37.00 -64.02
N ASP A 965 -15.18 -36.67 -65.22
CA ASP A 965 -13.81 -36.23 -65.44
C ASP A 965 -13.58 -34.90 -64.72
N GLN A 966 -12.36 -34.68 -64.23
CA GLN A 966 -12.00 -33.42 -63.60
C GLN A 966 -12.17 -32.25 -64.58
N ASN A 967 -11.60 -32.36 -65.79
CA ASN A 967 -11.63 -31.33 -66.82
C ASN A 967 -12.27 -31.90 -68.11
N PRO A 968 -13.60 -32.02 -68.20
CA PRO A 968 -14.25 -32.64 -69.34
C PRO A 968 -14.23 -31.73 -70.57
N VAL A 969 -14.31 -32.35 -71.75
CA VAL A 969 -14.64 -31.69 -73.01
C VAL A 969 -16.00 -32.23 -73.44
N HIS A 970 -16.96 -31.34 -73.69
CA HIS A 970 -18.32 -31.72 -74.09
C HIS A 970 -18.74 -31.05 -75.39
N THR A 971 -19.33 -31.82 -76.30
CA THR A 971 -19.80 -31.34 -77.60
C THR A 971 -21.32 -31.47 -77.69
N TYR A 972 -22.01 -30.35 -77.85
CA TYR A 972 -23.47 -30.28 -77.90
C TYR A 972 -24.02 -30.58 -79.30
N ALA A 973 -25.11 -31.36 -79.36
CA ALA A 973 -25.72 -31.80 -80.62
C ALA A 973 -26.37 -30.67 -81.44
N GLY A 974 -26.67 -29.54 -80.81
CA GLY A 974 -27.24 -28.35 -81.44
C GLY A 974 -26.84 -27.08 -80.69
N GLY A 975 -26.99 -25.92 -81.33
CA GLY A 975 -26.79 -24.64 -80.66
C GLY A 975 -28.01 -24.24 -79.81
N GLY A 976 -27.79 -23.67 -78.62
CA GLY A 976 -28.86 -23.30 -77.69
C GLY A 976 -28.35 -22.92 -76.30
N PRO A 977 -29.23 -22.43 -75.41
CA PRO A 977 -28.90 -22.19 -74.02
C PRO A 977 -28.83 -23.52 -73.25
N TYR A 978 -27.76 -23.70 -72.47
CA TYR A 978 -27.54 -24.85 -71.61
C TYR A 978 -27.13 -24.36 -70.22
N THR A 979 -27.70 -24.98 -69.19
CA THR A 979 -27.35 -24.72 -67.80
C THR A 979 -26.35 -25.77 -67.35
N ILE A 980 -25.07 -25.41 -67.29
CA ILE A 980 -24.01 -26.32 -66.85
C ILE A 980 -23.87 -26.22 -65.34
N THR A 981 -23.90 -27.37 -64.66
CA THR A 981 -23.65 -27.47 -63.22
C THR A 981 -22.45 -28.36 -62.95
N LEU A 982 -21.43 -27.81 -62.29
CA LEU A 982 -20.37 -28.59 -61.67
C LEU A 982 -20.73 -28.81 -60.20
N THR A 983 -20.84 -30.07 -59.79
CA THR A 983 -20.86 -30.47 -58.39
C THR A 983 -19.52 -31.09 -58.02
N VAL A 984 -18.81 -30.52 -57.07
CA VAL A 984 -17.56 -31.08 -56.53
C VAL A 984 -17.77 -31.61 -55.13
N ASN A 985 -17.08 -32.69 -54.80
CA ASN A 985 -17.04 -33.23 -53.45
C ASN A 985 -15.58 -33.39 -52.99
N SER A 986 -15.25 -32.82 -51.83
CA SER A 986 -13.92 -32.89 -51.20
C SER A 986 -13.74 -34.10 -50.29
N GLY A 987 -14.73 -34.99 -50.23
CA GLY A 987 -14.86 -36.04 -49.22
C GLY A 987 -15.59 -35.57 -47.96
N ALA A 988 -15.49 -34.28 -47.62
CA ALA A 988 -16.09 -33.70 -46.42
C ALA A 988 -17.28 -32.74 -46.69
N CYS A 989 -17.33 -32.07 -47.84
CA CYS A 989 -18.49 -31.27 -48.26
C CYS A 989 -18.74 -31.37 -49.77
N SER A 990 -20.02 -31.21 -50.19
CA SER A 990 -20.43 -31.17 -51.60
C SER A 990 -20.89 -29.75 -51.94
N SER A 991 -20.29 -29.14 -52.96
CA SER A 991 -20.63 -27.80 -53.45
C SER A 991 -20.98 -27.86 -54.93
N ALA A 992 -21.93 -27.04 -55.37
CA ALA A 992 -22.30 -26.93 -56.78
C ALA A 992 -22.23 -25.49 -57.28
N GLN A 993 -21.71 -25.32 -58.49
CA GLN A 993 -21.70 -24.06 -59.22
C GLN A 993 -22.42 -24.27 -60.55
N THR A 994 -23.28 -23.32 -60.90
CA THR A 994 -24.09 -23.37 -62.13
C THR A 994 -23.82 -22.16 -63.01
N TRP A 995 -23.73 -22.38 -64.32
CA TRP A 995 -23.57 -21.36 -65.35
C TRP A 995 -24.55 -21.58 -66.51
N ASP A 996 -25.24 -20.53 -66.92
CA ASP A 996 -26.03 -20.54 -68.16
C ASP A 996 -25.16 -20.10 -69.35
N VAL A 997 -24.98 -20.99 -70.33
CA VAL A 997 -24.10 -20.79 -71.50
C VAL A 997 -24.87 -21.01 -72.80
N GLY A 998 -24.71 -20.11 -73.76
CA GLY A 998 -25.19 -20.30 -75.14
C GLY A 998 -24.13 -20.99 -75.99
N VAL A 999 -24.36 -22.25 -76.36
CA VAL A 999 -23.42 -23.04 -77.18
C VAL A 999 -23.85 -22.98 -78.65
N GLY A 1000 -22.92 -22.97 -79.61
CA GLY A 1000 -23.22 -23.09 -81.04
C GLY A 1000 -24.00 -21.92 -81.67
N VAL A 1001 -24.15 -20.81 -80.94
CA VAL A 1001 -24.69 -19.55 -81.49
C VAL A 1001 -23.50 -18.75 -82.03
N GLU A 1002 -23.35 -18.66 -83.35
CA GLU A 1002 -22.54 -17.58 -83.93
C GLU A 1002 -23.19 -16.26 -83.52
N GLU A 1003 -22.53 -15.50 -82.64
CA GLU A 1003 -22.97 -14.16 -82.26
C GLU A 1003 -22.75 -13.19 -83.42
N ALA A 1004 -23.62 -13.24 -84.42
CA ALA A 1004 -23.74 -12.23 -85.46
C ALA A 1004 -24.96 -11.34 -85.16
N GLY A 1005 -24.72 -10.13 -84.66
CA GLY A 1005 -25.76 -9.10 -84.56
C GLY A 1005 -25.77 -8.24 -83.28
N LEU A 1006 -24.96 -8.56 -82.27
CA LEU A 1006 -24.75 -7.64 -81.14
C LEU A 1006 -23.68 -6.62 -81.53
N PRO A 1007 -23.77 -5.34 -81.08
CA PRO A 1007 -22.67 -4.37 -81.24
C PRO A 1007 -21.36 -5.02 -80.77
N ASN A 1008 -20.31 -4.94 -81.59
CA ASN A 1008 -19.14 -5.81 -81.47
C ASN A 1008 -18.36 -5.61 -80.16
N ALA A 1009 -18.53 -4.48 -79.45
CA ALA A 1009 -18.11 -4.28 -78.08
C ALA A 1009 -18.78 -3.04 -77.46
N PHE A 1010 -19.61 -3.21 -76.42
CA PHE A 1010 -19.95 -2.08 -75.54
C PHE A 1010 -18.88 -1.86 -74.48
N LEU A 1011 -18.61 -0.61 -74.16
CA LEU A 1011 -17.69 -0.18 -73.12
C LEU A 1011 -18.46 0.19 -71.85
N ILE A 1012 -17.88 -0.14 -70.71
CA ILE A 1012 -18.40 0.23 -69.39
C ILE A 1012 -17.42 1.22 -68.77
N VAL A 1013 -17.91 2.41 -68.40
CA VAL A 1013 -17.08 3.46 -67.80
C VAL A 1013 -17.86 4.22 -66.72
N PRO A 1014 -17.28 4.44 -65.53
CA PRO A 1014 -16.04 3.85 -65.03
C PRO A 1014 -16.22 2.36 -64.64
N ASN A 1015 -15.13 1.61 -64.56
CA ASN A 1015 -15.12 0.27 -63.95
C ASN A 1015 -13.76 0.08 -63.25
N PRO A 1016 -13.69 0.13 -61.90
CA PRO A 1016 -14.81 0.08 -60.94
C PRO A 1016 -15.71 1.33 -60.97
N ALA A 1017 -16.98 1.16 -60.59
CA ALA A 1017 -17.96 2.25 -60.44
C ALA A 1017 -18.48 2.35 -59.00
N SER A 1018 -18.77 3.57 -58.54
CA SER A 1018 -19.39 3.80 -57.24
C SER A 1018 -20.91 3.97 -57.39
N ASP A 1019 -21.34 5.12 -57.91
CA ASP A 1019 -22.74 5.54 -57.92
C ASP A 1019 -23.35 5.60 -59.32
N LEU A 1020 -22.54 5.74 -60.36
CA LEU A 1020 -23.00 5.86 -61.73
C LEU A 1020 -22.15 5.01 -62.68
N LEU A 1021 -22.83 4.28 -63.56
CA LEU A 1021 -22.20 3.40 -64.54
C LEU A 1021 -22.69 3.73 -65.95
N SER A 1022 -21.80 4.14 -66.84
CA SER A 1022 -22.15 4.41 -68.24
C SER A 1022 -21.83 3.23 -69.13
N ILE A 1023 -22.79 2.83 -69.96
CA ILE A 1023 -22.66 1.81 -71.00
C ILE A 1023 -22.68 2.52 -72.34
N VAL A 1024 -21.57 2.47 -73.06
CA VAL A 1024 -21.38 3.11 -74.36
C VAL A 1024 -21.33 2.02 -75.43
N PHE A 1025 -22.18 2.12 -76.43
CA PHE A 1025 -22.28 1.18 -77.53
C PHE A 1025 -21.42 1.66 -78.71
N ASP A 1026 -20.72 0.73 -79.35
CA ASP A 1026 -19.92 0.98 -80.56
C ASP A 1026 -20.77 1.05 -81.85
N ALA A 1027 -22.07 0.72 -81.76
CA ALA A 1027 -23.07 0.91 -82.80
C ALA A 1027 -24.46 1.12 -82.21
N ALA A 1028 -25.37 1.72 -82.99
CA ALA A 1028 -26.74 2.02 -82.58
C ALA A 1028 -27.52 0.77 -82.13
N VAL A 1029 -28.15 0.85 -80.94
CA VAL A 1029 -28.86 -0.29 -80.33
C VAL A 1029 -30.17 -0.61 -81.08
N PRO A 1030 -30.46 -1.89 -81.43
CA PRO A 1030 -31.69 -2.30 -82.11
C PRO A 1030 -32.95 -2.19 -81.22
N SER A 1031 -34.13 -2.21 -81.82
CA SER A 1031 -35.41 -2.10 -81.09
C SER A 1031 -35.62 -3.29 -80.13
N GLY A 1032 -36.16 -3.03 -78.95
CA GLY A 1032 -36.51 -4.08 -77.97
C GLY A 1032 -35.38 -4.47 -77.01
N ALA A 1033 -34.25 -3.76 -77.03
CA ALA A 1033 -33.12 -4.05 -76.15
C ALA A 1033 -33.38 -3.69 -74.67
N SER A 1034 -32.81 -4.46 -73.76
CA SER A 1034 -32.77 -4.14 -72.33
C SER A 1034 -31.39 -4.43 -71.75
N ILE A 1035 -30.95 -3.58 -70.82
CA ILE A 1035 -29.76 -3.78 -70.02
C ILE A 1035 -30.17 -4.39 -68.68
N GLU A 1036 -29.44 -5.39 -68.20
CA GLU A 1036 -29.60 -6.02 -66.90
C GLU A 1036 -28.29 -5.98 -66.12
N LEU A 1037 -28.34 -5.66 -64.83
CA LEU A 1037 -27.23 -5.86 -63.89
C LEU A 1037 -27.57 -7.08 -63.05
N VAL A 1038 -26.69 -8.08 -63.05
CA VAL A 1038 -26.84 -9.34 -62.32
C VAL A 1038 -25.68 -9.53 -61.35
N ASP A 1039 -25.96 -10.01 -60.14
CA ASP A 1039 -24.92 -10.35 -59.16
C ASP A 1039 -24.24 -11.69 -59.49
N ALA A 1040 -23.22 -12.06 -58.72
CA ALA A 1040 -22.43 -13.28 -58.93
C ALA A 1040 -23.26 -14.58 -58.81
N SER A 1041 -24.45 -14.54 -58.20
CA SER A 1041 -25.39 -15.68 -58.15
C SER A 1041 -26.40 -15.66 -59.31
N GLY A 1042 -26.27 -14.73 -60.25
CA GLY A 1042 -27.14 -14.61 -61.43
C GLY A 1042 -28.47 -13.91 -61.16
N ARG A 1043 -28.70 -13.39 -59.94
CA ARG A 1043 -29.92 -12.67 -59.58
C ARG A 1043 -29.87 -11.27 -60.16
N ARG A 1044 -30.98 -10.86 -60.81
CA ARG A 1044 -31.12 -9.53 -61.41
C ARG A 1044 -31.29 -8.48 -60.34
N VAL A 1045 -30.33 -7.57 -60.28
CA VAL A 1045 -30.28 -6.44 -59.35
C VAL A 1045 -30.94 -5.22 -59.97
N LEU A 1046 -30.71 -5.00 -61.27
CA LEU A 1046 -31.27 -3.86 -61.99
C LEU A 1046 -31.63 -4.26 -63.41
N THR A 1047 -32.68 -3.67 -63.98
CA THR A 1047 -33.02 -3.83 -65.40
C THR A 1047 -33.54 -2.52 -65.98
N ARG A 1048 -33.09 -2.17 -67.18
CA ARG A 1048 -33.46 -0.94 -67.89
C ARG A 1048 -33.73 -1.24 -69.36
N ARG A 1049 -34.90 -0.84 -69.87
CA ARG A 1049 -35.17 -0.89 -71.32
C ARG A 1049 -34.42 0.23 -72.05
N VAL A 1050 -33.96 -0.06 -73.26
CA VAL A 1050 -33.22 0.88 -74.11
C VAL A 1050 -34.02 1.15 -75.38
N ASN A 1051 -34.17 2.43 -75.71
CA ASN A 1051 -34.84 2.84 -76.95
C ASN A 1051 -33.92 2.58 -78.15
N GLN A 1052 -34.52 2.32 -79.31
CA GLN A 1052 -33.78 2.12 -80.55
C GLN A 1052 -32.93 3.35 -80.89
N GLY A 1053 -31.71 3.13 -81.40
CA GLY A 1053 -30.82 4.18 -81.87
C GLY A 1053 -29.95 4.84 -80.78
N VAL A 1054 -30.04 4.38 -79.54
CA VAL A 1054 -29.25 4.93 -78.41
C VAL A 1054 -27.81 4.40 -78.46
N GLU A 1055 -26.85 5.31 -78.29
CA GLU A 1055 -25.40 4.99 -78.28
C GLU A 1055 -24.80 5.02 -76.87
N ARG A 1056 -25.50 5.56 -75.86
CA ARG A 1056 -25.06 5.56 -74.46
C ARG A 1056 -26.23 5.46 -73.49
N VAL A 1057 -26.07 4.66 -72.43
CA VAL A 1057 -27.03 4.53 -71.33
C VAL A 1057 -26.30 4.58 -69.99
N ASP A 1058 -26.74 5.46 -69.10
CA ASP A 1058 -26.22 5.55 -67.73
C ASP A 1058 -27.11 4.79 -66.75
N LEU A 1059 -26.53 4.09 -65.78
CA LEU A 1059 -27.24 3.37 -64.73
C LEU A 1059 -26.87 3.97 -63.36
N ASP A 1060 -27.87 4.21 -62.54
CA ASP A 1060 -27.71 4.64 -61.14
C ASP A 1060 -27.50 3.39 -60.26
N LEU A 1061 -26.40 3.40 -59.51
CA LEU A 1061 -25.94 2.32 -58.63
C LEU A 1061 -25.98 2.70 -57.14
N SER A 1062 -26.51 3.87 -56.78
CA SER A 1062 -26.58 4.37 -55.40
C SER A 1062 -27.33 3.44 -54.42
N GLY A 1063 -28.12 2.48 -54.92
CA GLY A 1063 -28.79 1.42 -54.14
C GLY A 1063 -28.16 0.02 -54.24
N VAL A 1064 -27.04 -0.15 -54.97
CA VAL A 1064 -26.37 -1.45 -55.20
C VAL A 1064 -25.19 -1.62 -54.24
N ALA A 1065 -25.09 -2.79 -53.59
CA ALA A 1065 -24.01 -3.10 -52.64
C ALA A 1065 -22.64 -3.23 -53.34
N SER A 1066 -21.54 -3.07 -52.58
CA SER A 1066 -20.19 -3.29 -53.12
C SER A 1066 -19.99 -4.76 -53.48
N GLY A 1067 -19.40 -5.03 -54.65
CA GLY A 1067 -19.20 -6.40 -55.15
C GLY A 1067 -18.95 -6.48 -56.65
N ALA A 1068 -18.71 -7.69 -57.15
CA ALA A 1068 -18.57 -7.96 -58.58
C ALA A 1068 -19.93 -8.32 -59.20
N TYR A 1069 -20.28 -7.65 -60.29
CA TYR A 1069 -21.54 -7.81 -61.01
C TYR A 1069 -21.28 -8.02 -62.49
N HIS A 1070 -22.27 -8.53 -63.22
CA HIS A 1070 -22.27 -8.57 -64.68
C HIS A 1070 -23.34 -7.65 -65.24
N VAL A 1071 -22.95 -6.76 -66.16
CA VAL A 1071 -23.86 -6.00 -67.00
C VAL A 1071 -24.15 -6.81 -68.26
N GLY A 1072 -25.39 -7.23 -68.45
CA GLY A 1072 -25.90 -7.88 -69.64
C GLY A 1072 -26.69 -6.93 -70.54
N VAL A 1073 -26.37 -6.87 -71.83
CA VAL A 1073 -27.20 -6.20 -72.85
C VAL A 1073 -27.95 -7.29 -73.59
N ARG A 1074 -29.27 -7.34 -73.40
CA ARG A 1074 -30.19 -8.31 -74.00
C ARG A 1074 -30.94 -7.69 -75.16
N THR A 1075 -31.00 -8.43 -76.26
CA THR A 1075 -31.84 -8.14 -77.43
C THR A 1075 -32.64 -9.39 -77.79
N GLU A 1076 -33.55 -9.29 -78.75
CA GLU A 1076 -34.26 -10.46 -79.29
C GLU A 1076 -33.32 -11.51 -79.92
N GLN A 1077 -32.08 -11.12 -80.24
CA GLN A 1077 -31.08 -11.98 -80.90
C GLN A 1077 -30.05 -12.59 -79.94
N GLY A 1078 -30.00 -12.17 -78.67
CA GLY A 1078 -29.02 -12.69 -77.70
C GLY A 1078 -28.69 -11.71 -76.58
N THR A 1079 -27.86 -12.15 -75.62
CA THR A 1079 -27.40 -11.35 -74.49
C THR A 1079 -25.88 -11.37 -74.38
N ARG A 1080 -25.23 -10.19 -74.37
CA ARG A 1080 -23.79 -10.06 -74.07
C ARG A 1080 -23.56 -9.51 -72.68
N LYS A 1081 -22.67 -10.13 -71.92
CA LYS A 1081 -22.33 -9.72 -70.55
C LYS A 1081 -20.89 -9.22 -70.42
N ARG A 1082 -20.67 -8.23 -69.56
CA ARG A 1082 -19.35 -7.71 -69.16
C ARG A 1082 -19.30 -7.58 -67.64
N LEU A 1083 -18.16 -7.91 -67.04
CA LEU A 1083 -17.95 -7.76 -65.60
C LEU A 1083 -17.81 -6.28 -65.24
N VAL A 1084 -18.44 -5.86 -64.16
CA VAL A 1084 -18.27 -4.56 -63.51
C VAL A 1084 -18.05 -4.77 -62.02
N VAL A 1085 -17.12 -4.01 -61.43
CA VAL A 1085 -16.92 -3.96 -59.98
C VAL A 1085 -17.61 -2.72 -59.45
N VAL A 1086 -18.52 -2.90 -58.47
CA VAL A 1086 -19.10 -1.79 -57.71
C VAL A 1086 -18.30 -1.65 -56.42
N SER A 1087 -17.65 -0.50 -56.23
CA SER A 1087 -16.86 -0.20 -55.04
C SER A 1087 -17.35 1.11 -54.41
N ARG A 1088 -17.88 1.01 -53.19
CA ARG A 1088 -18.13 2.16 -52.33
C ARG A 1088 -16.98 2.42 -51.39
#